data_AF-A0A452Q8I2-F1
#
_entry.id   AF-A0A452Q8I2-F1
#
_cell.length_a   1.000
_cell.length_b   1.000
_cell.length_c   1.000
_cell.angle_alpha   90.00
_cell.angle_beta   90.00
_cell.angle_gamma   90.00
#
_symmetry.space_group_name_H-M   'P 1'
#
loop_
_entity.id
_entity.type
_entity.pdbx_description
1 polymer ?
#
loop_
_entity_poly.entity_id
_entity_poly.type
_entity_poly.pdbx_seq_one_letter_code
_entity_poly.pdbx_strand_id
1 'polypeptide(L)'
;MPDACEHNTTGDHCEQCAPGFYGLPSRGTPGDCQRCACPLSTASNNFSPTCHLEDGDEVVCDQCAPGYSGAWCERCADGYYGNPTVPGESCVPCNCSGNVDPFEEGHCDSVTGECLKCIGNTDGAHCERCADGFYGDAVTAKNCSACECHGKGSLSDVCHLETGLCDCKPHVTGRQCDQCLPGYYGLDAGLGCLPCDCSASGSVSDDCTAEGRCHCVPGVAGEKCDRCARGFYAYQDGGCTPCDCAHTQHTCHPESGECICPPHTRGAACDECEDGYWGHDLELGCQACNCSGVGSARPGCDALTGHCQCKPGFGGPNCHQCSLGYRGFPDCVACDCDPRGTLADTCDEEQSLCSCAEETGSCSCKENVFGLHCSKCRAGTYGLRADDPLGCTPCFCFGLSQACSELEGYLELRVTLGTGQPLLRVVSQSNLRGTTEGVYYQAPDVLLDAVTVRRHVHAEPFYWRLPDQFQGDQLLAYGGSLKYSVAFYSSDGIGTFNLEPQVLLKGGRTRKQVIYVDMPAPENGVRQEQEVGIKENFWKYFNSVSEKPVTRSDFMSVLSNIEYVLIKASYGQGLQQSRISNISMEVGRKAGELHPGQKAASLLEKCVCPPGTAGFSCQDCAPGYHRGRLPPGGSRGPRPPLAPCVPCSCNNHSDACDPETGKCLDCRHSTAGDHCNVCAPGYYGKVTGSPSDCSPCACPRNHPASFSPTCVLEGDEDFRCDACVLGYEGQYCERCSSGYHGNPRAPGGTCQRCDCSPRGSVHGDCDRRSGQCVCRPGATGLRCEECEPRHILLESDCVCGYSPPLNV
;
A
#
# COMPACT_ATOMS: atom_id res chain seq x y z
N MET A 1 -58.95 129.04 55.71
CA MET A 1 -58.86 128.77 54.27
C MET A 1 -57.55 129.36 53.78
N PRO A 2 -56.69 128.51 53.20
CA PRO A 2 -56.32 128.58 51.80
C PRO A 2 -57.04 127.47 51.04
N ASP A 3 -57.42 127.73 49.80
CA ASP A 3 -58.17 126.80 48.95
C ASP A 3 -57.31 125.56 48.62
N ALA A 4 -57.93 124.37 48.67
CA ALA A 4 -57.30 123.10 48.33
C ALA A 4 -57.20 122.93 46.80
N CYS A 5 -56.24 122.13 46.33
CA CYS A 5 -56.10 121.79 44.91
C CYS A 5 -57.39 121.16 44.36
N GLU A 6 -57.83 121.62 43.19
CA GLU A 6 -58.97 121.07 42.45
C GLU A 6 -58.47 120.25 41.24
N HIS A 7 -59.39 119.60 40.51
CA HIS A 7 -59.10 118.85 39.27
C HIS A 7 -58.19 117.61 39.44
N ASN A 8 -58.27 116.92 40.59
CA ASN A 8 -57.49 115.71 40.91
C ASN A 8 -55.96 115.92 40.82
N THR A 9 -55.52 117.16 41.06
CA THR A 9 -54.11 117.51 41.18
C THR A 9 -53.69 117.51 42.65
N THR A 10 -52.40 117.37 42.90
CA THR A 10 -51.77 117.33 44.21
C THR A 10 -50.38 118.00 44.13
N GLY A 11 -49.77 118.22 45.29
CA GLY A 11 -48.52 118.99 45.42
C GLY A 11 -48.76 120.38 46.03
N ASP A 12 -47.68 121.02 46.48
CA ASP A 12 -47.74 122.33 47.16
C ASP A 12 -48.29 123.45 46.25
N HIS A 13 -48.18 123.24 44.93
CA HIS A 13 -48.68 124.13 43.88
C HIS A 13 -49.63 123.43 42.91
N CYS A 14 -50.20 122.29 43.31
CA CYS A 14 -51.12 121.49 42.50
C CYS A 14 -50.50 121.04 41.15
N GLU A 15 -49.20 120.78 41.13
CA GLU A 15 -48.40 120.54 39.94
C GLU A 15 -48.27 119.07 39.52
N GLN A 16 -48.80 118.13 40.30
CA GLN A 16 -48.80 116.68 40.01
C GLN A 16 -50.22 116.13 39.98
N CYS A 17 -50.45 114.99 39.31
CA CYS A 17 -51.72 114.28 39.45
C CYS A 17 -51.74 113.49 40.76
N ALA A 18 -52.89 113.48 41.43
CA ALA A 18 -53.08 112.66 42.63
C ALA A 18 -52.91 111.15 42.30
N PRO A 19 -52.46 110.32 43.25
CA PRO A 19 -52.33 108.88 43.03
C PRO A 19 -53.61 108.25 42.46
N GLY A 20 -53.46 107.37 41.46
CA GLY A 20 -54.56 106.79 40.70
C GLY A 20 -55.07 107.68 39.55
N PHE A 21 -54.41 108.83 39.31
CA PHE A 21 -54.60 109.67 38.14
C PHE A 21 -53.26 109.93 37.45
N TYR A 22 -53.27 110.01 36.12
CA TYR A 22 -52.14 110.30 35.26
C TYR A 22 -52.42 111.51 34.37
N GLY A 23 -51.37 112.15 33.87
CA GLY A 23 -51.47 113.30 32.97
C GLY A 23 -50.58 114.46 33.41
N LEU A 24 -50.81 115.63 32.82
CA LEU A 24 -49.95 116.81 32.97
C LEU A 24 -50.77 118.03 33.47
N PRO A 25 -50.79 118.29 34.79
CA PRO A 25 -51.55 119.39 35.44
C PRO A 25 -51.22 120.80 34.97
N SER A 26 -50.07 120.98 34.31
CA SER A 26 -49.48 122.29 34.00
C SER A 26 -50.29 123.12 33.00
N ARG A 27 -51.30 122.55 32.33
CA ARG A 27 -52.15 123.26 31.38
C ARG A 27 -53.30 124.00 32.08
N GLY A 28 -53.57 123.70 33.34
CA GLY A 28 -54.58 124.36 34.16
C GLY A 28 -56.02 124.06 33.70
N THR A 29 -56.27 122.90 33.06
CA THR A 29 -57.61 122.48 32.65
C THR A 29 -58.18 121.40 33.57
N PRO A 30 -59.51 121.30 33.72
CA PRO A 30 -60.12 120.25 34.55
C PRO A 30 -59.84 118.81 34.11
N GLY A 31 -59.36 118.59 32.87
CA GLY A 31 -59.12 117.27 32.29
C GLY A 31 -57.66 116.82 32.25
N ASP A 32 -56.76 117.59 32.88
CA ASP A 32 -55.32 117.36 32.82
C ASP A 32 -54.86 116.11 33.59
N CYS A 33 -55.62 115.69 34.60
CA CYS A 33 -55.40 114.46 35.36
C CYS A 33 -56.57 113.49 35.15
N GLN A 34 -56.31 112.41 34.44
CA GLN A 34 -57.28 111.36 34.12
C GLN A 34 -57.05 110.13 34.99
N ARG A 35 -58.13 109.45 35.39
CA ARG A 35 -58.04 108.26 36.23
C ARG A 35 -57.36 107.12 35.47
N CYS A 36 -56.47 106.41 36.14
CA CYS A 36 -55.88 105.16 35.65
C CYS A 36 -56.96 104.12 35.32
N ALA A 37 -56.87 103.50 34.14
CA ALA A 37 -57.77 102.44 33.70
C ALA A 37 -56.96 101.16 33.46
N CYS A 38 -56.89 100.28 34.46
CA CYS A 38 -56.02 99.09 34.44
C CYS A 38 -56.82 97.79 34.62
N PRO A 39 -57.52 97.27 33.60
CA PRO A 39 -57.66 97.80 32.24
C PRO A 39 -58.86 98.75 32.06
N LEU A 40 -59.78 98.80 33.03
CA LEU A 40 -60.98 99.65 32.97
C LEU A 40 -60.98 100.69 34.08
N SER A 41 -61.63 101.83 33.85
CA SER A 41 -61.75 102.91 34.85
C SER A 41 -62.81 102.65 35.92
N THR A 42 -63.64 101.61 35.73
CA THR A 42 -64.61 101.10 36.71
C THR A 42 -63.88 100.40 37.86
N ALA A 43 -64.23 100.75 39.10
CA ALA A 43 -63.54 100.26 40.30
C ALA A 43 -63.54 98.72 40.45
N SER A 44 -64.48 98.01 39.83
CA SER A 44 -64.52 96.54 39.84
C SER A 44 -63.43 95.89 38.98
N ASN A 45 -62.88 96.62 37.99
CA ASN A 45 -61.97 96.13 36.95
C ASN A 45 -60.77 97.05 36.75
N ASN A 46 -60.41 97.75 37.83
CA ASN A 46 -59.18 98.50 37.92
C ASN A 46 -58.27 97.76 38.88
N PHE A 47 -57.45 96.86 38.35
CA PHE A 47 -56.59 95.94 39.08
C PHE A 47 -55.20 96.51 39.33
N SER A 48 -55.00 97.81 39.12
CA SER A 48 -53.83 98.53 39.59
C SER A 48 -54.22 99.88 40.21
N PRO A 49 -53.74 100.19 41.43
CA PRO A 49 -54.06 101.46 42.09
C PRO A 49 -53.28 102.64 41.49
N THR A 50 -52.20 102.38 40.75
CA THR A 50 -51.30 103.38 40.20
C THR A 50 -51.07 103.12 38.72
N CYS A 51 -50.83 104.20 37.99
CA CYS A 51 -50.39 104.15 36.61
C CYS A 51 -49.58 105.40 36.33
N HIS A 52 -48.77 105.34 35.29
CA HIS A 52 -47.95 106.46 34.85
C HIS A 52 -47.88 106.47 33.32
N LEU A 53 -47.53 107.63 32.77
CA LEU A 53 -47.26 107.77 31.35
C LEU A 53 -45.81 107.39 31.08
N GLU A 54 -45.61 106.42 30.20
CA GLU A 54 -44.30 106.10 29.62
C GLU A 54 -44.09 106.92 28.33
N ASP A 55 -42.83 107.09 27.90
CA ASP A 55 -42.42 107.99 26.81
C ASP A 55 -43.33 107.88 25.56
N GLY A 56 -44.21 108.87 25.33
CA GLY A 56 -45.13 108.89 24.19
C GLY A 56 -46.63 108.96 24.51
N ASP A 57 -47.01 109.32 25.74
CA ASP A 57 -48.40 109.43 26.24
C ASP A 57 -49.15 108.09 26.41
N GLU A 58 -48.43 106.95 26.53
CA GLU A 58 -49.03 105.63 26.77
C GLU A 58 -49.08 105.30 28.28
N VAL A 59 -50.23 104.81 28.75
CA VAL A 59 -50.48 104.57 30.18
C VAL A 59 -50.10 103.14 30.53
N VAL A 60 -49.18 102.97 31.47
CA VAL A 60 -48.77 101.65 31.97
C VAL A 60 -49.10 101.51 33.45
N CYS A 61 -49.74 100.38 33.77
CA CYS A 61 -50.14 100.00 35.10
C CYS A 61 -48.99 99.25 35.76
N ASP A 62 -48.39 99.84 36.79
CA ASP A 62 -47.12 99.38 37.35
C ASP A 62 -47.31 98.36 38.49
N GLN A 63 -48.52 98.19 39.01
CA GLN A 63 -48.83 97.29 40.13
C GLN A 63 -50.10 96.48 39.88
N CYS A 64 -50.06 95.54 38.94
CA CYS A 64 -51.18 94.61 38.74
C CYS A 64 -51.39 93.72 39.98
N ALA A 65 -52.66 93.54 40.37
CA ALA A 65 -53.04 92.65 41.45
C ALA A 65 -52.62 91.19 41.16
N PRO A 66 -52.38 90.36 42.20
CA PRO A 66 -52.06 88.94 42.01
C PRO A 66 -53.12 88.23 41.16
N GLY A 67 -52.66 87.40 40.21
CA GLY A 67 -53.53 86.71 39.25
C GLY A 67 -53.78 87.48 37.95
N TYR A 68 -53.31 88.73 37.83
CA TYR A 68 -53.40 89.55 36.62
C TYR A 68 -52.02 89.82 36.05
N SER A 69 -51.94 89.93 34.73
CA SER A 69 -50.72 90.28 33.99
C SER A 69 -51.07 91.11 32.75
N GLY A 70 -50.04 91.60 32.05
CA GLY A 70 -50.21 92.53 30.92
C GLY A 70 -49.95 93.98 31.32
N ALA A 71 -49.70 94.85 30.34
CA ALA A 71 -49.31 96.25 30.58
C ALA A 71 -50.43 97.09 31.20
N TRP A 72 -51.67 96.63 31.05
CA TRP A 72 -52.89 97.23 31.57
C TRP A 72 -53.59 96.30 32.56
N CYS A 73 -52.91 95.24 33.03
CA CYS A 73 -53.52 94.17 33.83
C CYS A 73 -54.71 93.48 33.12
N GLU A 74 -54.65 93.41 31.78
CA GLU A 74 -55.76 93.03 30.91
C GLU A 74 -55.97 91.52 30.74
N ARG A 75 -55.05 90.69 31.24
CA ARG A 75 -55.10 89.22 31.10
C ARG A 75 -54.80 88.52 32.41
N CYS A 76 -55.22 87.27 32.54
CA CYS A 76 -54.89 86.47 33.71
C CYS A 76 -53.44 85.99 33.66
N ALA A 77 -52.81 85.94 34.83
CA ALA A 77 -51.51 85.30 35.01
C ALA A 77 -51.66 83.78 34.92
N ASP A 78 -50.56 83.07 34.68
CA ASP A 78 -50.56 81.61 34.64
C ASP A 78 -51.10 81.00 35.94
N GLY A 79 -51.90 79.92 35.82
CA GLY A 79 -52.65 79.33 36.94
C GLY A 79 -53.95 80.06 37.31
N TYR A 80 -54.33 81.11 36.58
CA TYR A 80 -55.59 81.82 36.72
C TYR A 80 -56.33 81.87 35.38
N TYR A 81 -57.67 81.90 35.43
CA TYR A 81 -58.51 82.05 34.27
C TYR A 81 -59.61 83.09 34.46
N GLY A 82 -60.08 83.69 33.36
CA GLY A 82 -61.12 84.72 33.33
C GLY A 82 -60.81 85.84 32.34
N ASN A 83 -61.65 86.89 32.31
CA ASN A 83 -61.47 88.02 31.40
C ASN A 83 -61.51 89.38 32.12
N PRO A 84 -60.34 89.96 32.48
CA PRO A 84 -60.25 91.25 33.18
C PRO A 84 -60.85 92.45 32.44
N THR A 85 -61.00 92.37 31.12
CA THR A 85 -61.49 93.46 30.26
C THR A 85 -63.02 93.58 30.23
N VAL A 86 -63.75 92.65 30.87
CA VAL A 86 -65.21 92.65 30.95
C VAL A 86 -65.64 93.21 32.31
N PRO A 87 -66.49 94.26 32.38
CA PRO A 87 -66.95 94.81 33.65
C PRO A 87 -67.62 93.76 34.55
N GLY A 88 -67.08 93.57 35.75
CA GLY A 88 -67.53 92.63 36.77
C GLY A 88 -66.76 91.31 36.80
N GLU A 89 -65.96 91.00 35.78
CA GLU A 89 -65.16 89.76 35.74
C GLU A 89 -63.77 89.95 36.35
N SER A 90 -63.19 88.84 36.84
CA SER A 90 -61.93 88.79 37.57
C SER A 90 -61.18 87.51 37.26
N CYS A 91 -59.85 87.52 37.36
CA CYS A 91 -59.06 86.31 37.26
C CYS A 91 -59.21 85.45 38.52
N VAL A 92 -59.61 84.19 38.36
CA VAL A 92 -59.76 83.22 39.45
C VAL A 92 -58.78 82.05 39.28
N PRO A 93 -58.24 81.47 40.36
CA PRO A 93 -57.32 80.33 40.25
C PRO A 93 -57.98 79.12 39.57
N CYS A 94 -57.21 78.39 38.77
CA CYS A 94 -57.64 77.13 38.21
C CYS A 94 -57.80 76.05 39.28
N ASN A 95 -58.85 75.22 39.16
CA ASN A 95 -59.08 74.10 40.07
C ASN A 95 -58.94 72.77 39.32
N CYS A 96 -57.79 72.11 39.48
CA CYS A 96 -57.47 70.85 38.81
C CYS A 96 -57.39 69.67 39.79
N SER A 97 -58.15 69.70 40.89
CA SER A 97 -58.17 68.66 41.94
C SER A 97 -56.79 68.34 42.54
N GLY A 98 -55.81 69.24 42.38
CA GLY A 98 -54.42 69.02 42.74
C GLY A 98 -53.73 67.91 41.92
N ASN A 99 -54.24 67.59 40.73
CA ASN A 99 -53.74 66.57 39.81
C ASN A 99 -53.07 67.18 38.58
N VAL A 100 -52.42 68.33 38.74
CA VAL A 100 -51.55 69.00 37.77
C VAL A 100 -50.32 69.51 38.50
N ASP A 101 -49.23 69.80 37.77
CA ASP A 101 -48.06 70.48 38.32
C ASP A 101 -48.27 72.02 38.30
N PRO A 102 -48.38 72.70 39.46
CA PRO A 102 -48.61 74.15 39.49
C PRO A 102 -47.42 74.99 39.01
N PHE A 103 -46.23 74.40 38.87
CA PHE A 103 -45.05 75.11 38.36
C PHE A 103 -44.92 75.01 36.84
N GLU A 104 -45.74 74.18 36.20
CA GLU A 104 -45.73 74.03 34.76
C GLU A 104 -46.63 75.08 34.11
N GLU A 105 -46.03 75.94 33.28
CA GLU A 105 -46.79 76.96 32.54
C GLU A 105 -47.88 76.31 31.65
N GLY A 106 -49.06 76.91 31.66
CA GLY A 106 -50.21 76.45 30.88
C GLY A 106 -50.82 75.13 31.36
N HIS A 107 -50.74 74.82 32.66
CA HIS A 107 -51.39 73.64 33.25
C HIS A 107 -52.93 73.72 33.23
N CYS A 108 -53.47 74.93 33.09
CA CYS A 108 -54.88 75.18 32.79
C CYS A 108 -55.03 76.25 31.70
N ASP A 109 -56.15 76.20 30.99
CA ASP A 109 -56.51 77.21 30.02
C ASP A 109 -56.89 78.54 30.69
N SER A 110 -56.24 79.65 30.30
CA SER A 110 -56.38 80.97 30.95
C SER A 110 -57.71 81.69 30.67
N VAL A 111 -58.60 81.10 29.87
CA VAL A 111 -59.93 81.64 29.60
C VAL A 111 -61.03 80.76 30.20
N THR A 112 -60.91 79.44 30.07
CA THR A 112 -61.95 78.46 30.46
C THR A 112 -61.69 77.80 31.81
N GLY A 113 -60.43 77.73 32.24
CA GLY A 113 -60.03 77.05 33.48
C GLY A 113 -59.93 75.54 33.39
N GLU A 114 -60.06 74.95 32.19
CA GLU A 114 -59.91 73.51 31.97
C GLU A 114 -58.45 73.08 32.14
N CYS A 115 -58.25 71.95 32.82
CA CYS A 115 -56.94 71.44 33.18
C CYS A 115 -56.38 70.57 32.05
N LEU A 116 -55.31 71.04 31.42
CA LEU A 116 -54.82 70.46 30.16
C LEU A 116 -53.75 69.38 30.36
N LYS A 117 -53.18 69.27 31.57
CA LYS A 117 -52.02 68.43 31.86
C LYS A 117 -52.22 67.58 33.13
N CYS A 118 -53.24 66.73 33.11
CA CYS A 118 -53.55 65.84 34.22
C CYS A 118 -52.43 64.82 34.48
N ILE A 119 -52.04 64.67 35.75
CA ILE A 119 -51.01 63.71 36.20
C ILE A 119 -51.62 62.62 37.08
N GLY A 120 -50.89 61.52 37.28
CA GLY A 120 -51.32 60.43 38.16
C GLY A 120 -52.42 59.55 37.58
N ASN A 121 -52.43 59.36 36.25
CA ASN A 121 -53.44 58.57 35.52
C ASN A 121 -54.87 59.08 35.76
N THR A 122 -55.01 60.40 35.86
CA THR A 122 -56.29 61.10 36.00
C THR A 122 -56.67 61.76 34.68
N ASP A 123 -57.96 61.99 34.51
CA ASP A 123 -58.59 62.58 33.33
C ASP A 123 -59.82 63.39 33.77
N GLY A 124 -60.42 64.15 32.85
CA GLY A 124 -61.55 65.04 33.11
C GLY A 124 -61.13 66.51 33.10
N ALA A 125 -62.11 67.41 32.97
CA ALA A 125 -61.86 68.85 32.82
C ALA A 125 -61.16 69.48 34.03
N HIS A 126 -61.23 68.82 35.18
CA HIS A 126 -60.57 69.18 36.43
C HIS A 126 -59.68 68.05 36.95
N CYS A 127 -59.29 67.11 36.09
CA CYS A 127 -58.53 65.91 36.44
C CYS A 127 -59.17 65.10 37.59
N GLU A 128 -60.50 65.03 37.60
CA GLU A 128 -61.31 64.57 38.73
C GLU A 128 -61.70 63.09 38.70
N ARG A 129 -61.33 62.35 37.64
CA ARG A 129 -61.59 60.91 37.51
C ARG A 129 -60.32 60.18 37.06
N CYS A 130 -60.28 58.86 37.24
CA CYS A 130 -59.20 58.07 36.67
C CYS A 130 -59.35 57.98 35.15
N ALA A 131 -58.23 57.95 34.45
CA ALA A 131 -58.20 57.75 33.01
C ALA A 131 -58.71 56.35 32.62
N ASP A 132 -59.19 56.20 31.39
CA ASP A 132 -59.63 54.90 30.86
C ASP A 132 -58.53 53.83 31.02
N GLY A 133 -58.91 52.63 31.47
CA GLY A 133 -57.96 51.56 31.82
C GLY A 133 -57.41 51.64 33.25
N PHE A 134 -57.84 52.64 34.02
CA PHE A 134 -57.56 52.78 35.46
C PHE A 134 -58.85 52.91 36.27
N TYR A 135 -58.83 52.41 37.49
CA TYR A 135 -59.94 52.48 38.44
C TYR A 135 -59.45 52.95 39.81
N GLY A 136 -60.34 53.56 40.59
CA GLY A 136 -60.03 54.12 41.90
C GLY A 136 -60.64 55.50 42.08
N ASP A 137 -60.09 56.27 43.01
CA ASP A 137 -60.54 57.64 43.30
C ASP A 137 -59.41 58.63 42.98
N ALA A 138 -59.65 59.48 41.98
CA ALA A 138 -58.71 60.49 41.51
C ALA A 138 -58.61 61.73 42.40
N VAL A 139 -59.60 62.00 43.26
CA VAL A 139 -59.71 63.27 43.99
C VAL A 139 -59.27 63.12 45.45
N THR A 140 -59.81 62.14 46.18
CA THR A 140 -59.55 62.01 47.63
C THR A 140 -58.39 61.04 47.90
N ALA A 141 -58.48 59.82 47.37
CA ALA A 141 -57.47 58.79 47.59
C ALA A 141 -56.27 58.86 46.64
N LYS A 142 -56.43 59.48 45.47
CA LYS A 142 -55.43 59.61 44.38
C LYS A 142 -54.79 58.28 43.97
N ASN A 143 -55.58 57.21 43.91
CA ASN A 143 -55.11 55.83 43.78
C ASN A 143 -55.53 55.15 42.46
N CYS A 144 -55.58 55.89 41.36
CA CYS A 144 -55.91 55.37 40.03
C CYS A 144 -54.96 54.21 39.64
N SER A 145 -55.46 52.99 39.76
CA SER A 145 -54.74 51.73 39.57
C SER A 145 -55.16 51.07 38.27
N ALA A 146 -54.22 50.42 37.58
CA ALA A 146 -54.53 49.77 36.31
C ALA A 146 -55.55 48.63 36.47
N CYS A 147 -56.45 48.49 35.50
CA CYS A 147 -57.48 47.45 35.49
C CYS A 147 -56.91 46.02 35.35
N GLU A 148 -55.83 45.87 34.59
CA GLU A 148 -55.18 44.57 34.29
C GLU A 148 -56.14 43.49 33.74
N CYS A 149 -57.09 43.89 32.89
CA CYS A 149 -57.99 42.93 32.25
C CYS A 149 -57.23 41.99 31.29
N HIS A 150 -57.49 40.69 31.40
CA HIS A 150 -56.80 39.66 30.61
C HIS A 150 -57.21 39.74 29.14
N GLY A 151 -56.29 40.15 28.25
CA GLY A 151 -56.62 40.51 26.85
C GLY A 151 -57.28 39.42 26.00
N LYS A 152 -57.22 38.16 26.40
CA LYS A 152 -57.96 37.06 25.73
C LYS A 152 -59.27 36.70 26.44
N GLY A 153 -59.37 36.95 27.73
CA GLY A 153 -60.51 36.57 28.58
C GLY A 153 -61.51 37.70 28.83
N SER A 154 -61.10 38.96 28.73
CA SER A 154 -61.98 40.13 28.80
C SER A 154 -62.43 40.61 27.42
N LEU A 155 -63.54 41.34 27.38
CA LEU A 155 -64.07 42.00 26.18
C LEU A 155 -63.33 43.31 25.86
N SER A 156 -62.77 43.96 26.88
CA SER A 156 -62.05 45.23 26.81
C SER A 156 -60.96 45.28 27.90
N ASP A 157 -60.01 46.18 27.71
CA ASP A 157 -59.01 46.63 28.68
C ASP A 157 -59.54 47.74 29.62
N VAL A 158 -60.72 48.29 29.31
CA VAL A 158 -61.47 49.19 30.19
C VAL A 158 -62.25 48.38 31.21
N CYS A 159 -62.05 48.69 32.50
CA CYS A 159 -62.81 48.12 33.60
C CYS A 159 -63.72 49.16 34.25
N HIS A 160 -64.60 48.70 35.13
CA HIS A 160 -65.45 49.58 35.91
C HIS A 160 -64.61 50.53 36.80
N LEU A 161 -64.78 51.84 36.61
CA LEU A 161 -63.96 52.94 37.17
C LEU A 161 -63.81 52.92 38.71
N GLU A 162 -64.71 52.28 39.45
CA GLU A 162 -64.60 52.18 40.92
C GLU A 162 -64.16 50.79 41.43
N THR A 163 -64.53 49.72 40.73
CA THR A 163 -64.40 48.34 41.26
C THR A 163 -63.25 47.57 40.63
N GLY A 164 -62.74 48.02 39.50
CA GLY A 164 -61.70 47.31 38.77
C GLY A 164 -62.18 46.03 38.10
N LEU A 165 -63.50 45.82 37.99
CA LEU A 165 -64.08 44.62 37.41
C LEU A 165 -64.07 44.71 35.88
N CYS A 166 -63.44 43.73 35.25
CA CYS A 166 -63.38 43.58 33.81
C CYS A 166 -64.61 42.82 33.28
N ASP A 167 -65.06 43.16 32.09
CA ASP A 167 -66.16 42.45 31.43
C ASP A 167 -65.63 41.16 30.79
N CYS A 168 -65.97 40.00 31.38
CA CYS A 168 -65.45 38.70 30.93
C CYS A 168 -66.23 38.10 29.76
N LYS A 169 -65.51 37.37 28.91
CA LYS A 169 -66.09 36.55 27.82
C LYS A 169 -66.86 35.34 28.37
N PRO A 170 -67.71 34.68 27.54
CA PRO A 170 -68.50 33.54 27.99
C PRO A 170 -67.67 32.45 28.66
N HIS A 171 -68.16 31.94 29.79
CA HIS A 171 -67.54 30.89 30.60
C HIS A 171 -66.16 31.23 31.19
N VAL A 172 -65.78 32.51 31.17
CA VAL A 172 -64.61 33.08 31.85
C VAL A 172 -65.07 33.78 33.13
N THR A 173 -64.27 33.69 34.19
CA THR A 173 -64.50 34.25 35.52
C THR A 173 -63.22 34.89 36.07
N GLY A 174 -63.33 35.54 37.22
CA GLY A 174 -62.25 36.31 37.86
C GLY A 174 -62.36 37.81 37.59
N ARG A 175 -61.86 38.64 38.51
CA ARG A 175 -61.92 40.11 38.39
C ARG A 175 -61.23 40.63 37.12
N GLN A 176 -60.16 39.95 36.74
CA GLN A 176 -59.34 40.23 35.54
C GLN A 176 -59.73 39.33 34.36
N CYS A 177 -60.73 38.47 34.49
CA CYS A 177 -61.15 37.50 33.46
C CYS A 177 -60.03 36.50 33.06
N ASP A 178 -59.32 36.00 34.06
CA ASP A 178 -58.13 35.16 33.93
C ASP A 178 -58.39 33.65 34.12
N GLN A 179 -59.63 33.24 34.43
CA GLN A 179 -59.95 31.86 34.79
C GLN A 179 -61.18 31.32 34.06
N CYS A 180 -61.23 30.02 33.77
CA CYS A 180 -62.44 29.35 33.28
C CYS A 180 -63.35 28.93 34.43
N LEU A 181 -64.66 28.83 34.18
CA LEU A 181 -65.58 28.15 35.10
C LEU A 181 -65.21 26.65 35.23
N PRO A 182 -65.48 26.00 36.39
CA PRO A 182 -65.30 24.55 36.55
C PRO A 182 -66.04 23.75 35.47
N GLY A 183 -65.42 22.69 34.95
CA GLY A 183 -65.91 21.94 33.78
C GLY A 183 -65.70 22.62 32.42
N TYR A 184 -64.90 23.70 32.34
CA TYR A 184 -64.54 24.39 31.08
C TYR A 184 -63.02 24.65 30.97
N TYR A 185 -62.50 24.71 29.74
CA TYR A 185 -61.07 24.89 29.44
C TYR A 185 -60.84 25.79 28.22
N GLY A 186 -59.58 26.16 27.94
CA GLY A 186 -59.21 26.79 26.66
C GLY A 186 -59.28 28.32 26.59
N LEU A 187 -59.03 29.03 27.70
CA LEU A 187 -59.00 30.51 27.76
C LEU A 187 -58.09 31.16 26.70
N ASP A 188 -56.99 30.51 26.34
CA ASP A 188 -56.01 30.99 25.36
C ASP A 188 -56.53 31.11 23.92
N ALA A 189 -57.67 30.48 23.62
CA ALA A 189 -58.31 30.59 22.31
C ALA A 189 -58.91 31.99 22.07
N GLY A 190 -59.09 32.80 23.12
CA GLY A 190 -59.60 34.16 23.00
C GLY A 190 -61.09 34.28 22.65
N LEU A 191 -61.83 33.16 22.64
CA LEU A 191 -63.27 33.10 22.36
C LEU A 191 -64.12 32.89 23.64
N GLY A 192 -63.47 32.72 24.80
CA GLY A 192 -64.10 32.21 26.03
C GLY A 192 -63.66 30.77 26.32
N CYS A 193 -64.22 30.15 27.36
CA CYS A 193 -63.89 28.76 27.72
C CYS A 193 -64.92 27.76 27.16
N LEU A 194 -64.45 26.56 26.79
CA LEU A 194 -65.22 25.48 26.17
C LEU A 194 -65.49 24.34 27.18
N PRO A 195 -66.63 23.64 27.11
CA PRO A 195 -66.96 22.58 28.06
C PRO A 195 -66.04 21.35 27.93
N CYS A 196 -65.78 20.68 29.06
CA CYS A 196 -64.91 19.51 29.15
C CYS A 196 -65.54 18.22 28.57
N ASP A 197 -66.86 18.03 28.64
CA ASP A 197 -67.59 16.86 28.12
C ASP A 197 -67.02 15.48 28.54
N CYS A 198 -66.65 15.32 29.80
CA CYS A 198 -66.13 14.06 30.33
C CYS A 198 -67.24 12.98 30.47
N SER A 199 -66.93 11.71 30.16
CA SER A 199 -67.86 10.59 30.33
C SER A 199 -68.21 10.37 31.81
N ALA A 200 -69.46 10.63 32.19
CA ALA A 200 -69.93 10.52 33.58
C ALA A 200 -69.70 9.15 34.26
N SER A 201 -69.49 8.08 33.48
CA SER A 201 -69.18 6.74 34.00
C SER A 201 -67.71 6.35 33.82
N GLY A 202 -67.01 6.93 32.83
CA GLY A 202 -65.62 6.61 32.51
C GLY A 202 -64.58 7.59 33.10
N SER A 203 -64.99 8.77 33.58
CA SER A 203 -64.12 9.74 34.24
C SER A 203 -64.32 9.78 35.75
N VAL A 204 -63.27 10.20 36.46
CA VAL A 204 -63.25 10.37 37.91
C VAL A 204 -64.01 11.63 38.34
N SER A 205 -64.04 12.65 37.48
CA SER A 205 -64.81 13.89 37.65
C SER A 205 -65.21 14.47 36.29
N ASP A 206 -66.03 15.52 36.32
CA ASP A 206 -66.45 16.30 35.14
C ASP A 206 -65.42 17.37 34.74
N ASP A 207 -64.36 17.55 35.54
CA ASP A 207 -63.28 18.49 35.28
C ASP A 207 -62.24 17.91 34.32
N CYS A 208 -61.61 18.78 33.55
CA CYS A 208 -60.54 18.43 32.62
C CYS A 208 -59.33 19.35 32.77
N THR A 209 -58.20 18.94 32.18
CA THR A 209 -56.98 19.76 32.15
C THR A 209 -57.19 21.03 31.31
N ALA A 210 -56.24 21.97 31.36
CA ALA A 210 -56.27 23.20 30.57
C ALA A 210 -56.35 22.94 29.04
N GLU A 211 -55.96 21.74 28.59
CA GLU A 211 -56.02 21.27 27.21
C GLU A 211 -57.31 20.48 26.87
N GLY A 212 -58.20 20.25 27.86
CA GLY A 212 -59.49 19.60 27.62
C GLY A 212 -59.55 18.10 27.87
N ARG A 213 -58.53 17.54 28.54
CA ARG A 213 -58.40 16.10 28.80
C ARG A 213 -59.02 15.70 30.14
N CYS A 214 -59.91 14.73 30.11
CA CYS A 214 -60.58 14.20 31.29
C CYS A 214 -59.72 13.19 32.05
N HIS A 215 -59.93 13.07 33.35
CA HIS A 215 -59.26 12.06 34.20
C HIS A 215 -60.04 10.75 34.19
N CYS A 216 -59.50 9.70 33.55
CA CYS A 216 -60.22 8.43 33.35
C CYS A 216 -60.06 7.45 34.52
N VAL A 217 -61.07 6.60 34.73
CA VAL A 217 -61.00 5.47 35.68
C VAL A 217 -60.05 4.37 35.17
N PRO A 218 -59.49 3.51 36.05
CA PRO A 218 -58.56 2.47 35.62
C PRO A 218 -59.16 1.52 34.56
N GLY A 219 -58.43 1.31 33.47
CA GLY A 219 -58.87 0.47 32.34
C GLY A 219 -59.64 1.23 31.25
N VAL A 220 -59.96 2.51 31.45
CA VAL A 220 -60.63 3.40 30.49
C VAL A 220 -59.64 4.47 30.00
N ALA A 221 -59.75 4.86 28.73
CA ALA A 221 -58.91 5.85 28.07
C ALA A 221 -59.72 6.71 27.09
N GLY A 222 -59.04 7.59 26.36
CA GLY A 222 -59.63 8.60 25.48
C GLY A 222 -59.67 9.98 26.13
N GLU A 223 -59.64 11.04 25.33
CA GLU A 223 -59.65 12.43 25.83
C GLU A 223 -60.89 12.73 26.70
N LYS A 224 -62.00 12.02 26.45
CA LYS A 224 -63.28 12.11 27.17
C LYS A 224 -63.60 10.86 28.02
N CYS A 225 -62.65 9.92 28.15
CA CYS A 225 -62.82 8.67 28.89
C CYS A 225 -63.98 7.78 28.38
N ASP A 226 -64.09 7.66 27.06
CA ASP A 226 -65.20 7.06 26.32
C ASP A 226 -64.88 5.68 25.71
N ARG A 227 -63.67 5.14 25.93
CA ARG A 227 -63.21 3.88 25.33
C ARG A 227 -62.26 3.13 26.25
N CYS A 228 -61.98 1.86 25.96
CA CYS A 228 -61.03 1.09 26.75
C CYS A 228 -59.58 1.55 26.55
N ALA A 229 -58.80 1.49 27.63
CA ALA A 229 -57.35 1.61 27.58
C ALA A 229 -56.73 0.41 26.85
N ARG A 230 -55.50 0.57 26.34
CA ARG A 230 -54.75 -0.56 25.77
C ARG A 230 -54.66 -1.69 26.81
N GLY A 231 -54.96 -2.91 26.39
CA GLY A 231 -55.05 -4.09 27.25
C GLY A 231 -56.39 -4.34 27.92
N PHE A 232 -57.41 -3.59 27.53
CA PHE A 232 -58.77 -3.78 27.99
C PHE A 232 -59.75 -3.78 26.82
N TYR A 233 -60.82 -4.55 26.92
CA TYR A 233 -61.85 -4.70 25.89
C TYR A 233 -63.25 -4.68 26.51
N ALA A 234 -64.27 -4.53 25.66
CA ALA A 234 -65.69 -4.49 26.02
C ALA A 234 -66.04 -3.33 26.98
N TYR A 235 -66.08 -2.09 26.45
CA TYR A 235 -66.52 -0.90 27.19
C TYR A 235 -68.01 -1.02 27.55
N GLN A 236 -68.32 -1.22 28.83
CA GLN A 236 -69.69 -1.26 29.35
C GLN A 236 -69.75 -0.56 30.71
N ASP A 237 -70.77 0.28 30.90
CA ASP A 237 -71.06 0.99 32.16
C ASP A 237 -69.84 1.71 32.79
N GLY A 238 -68.97 2.29 31.95
CA GLY A 238 -67.80 3.03 32.42
C GLY A 238 -66.60 2.16 32.83
N GLY A 239 -66.62 0.86 32.53
CA GLY A 239 -65.51 -0.07 32.80
C GLY A 239 -65.12 -0.90 31.58
N CYS A 240 -63.91 -1.48 31.63
CA CYS A 240 -63.41 -2.40 30.61
C CYS A 240 -62.76 -3.63 31.24
N THR A 241 -62.82 -4.76 30.53
CA THR A 241 -62.28 -6.04 30.99
C THR A 241 -60.83 -6.20 30.52
N PRO A 242 -59.87 -6.58 31.38
CA PRO A 242 -58.49 -6.85 30.96
C PRO A 242 -58.44 -8.05 30.00
N CYS A 243 -57.63 -7.98 28.95
CA CYS A 243 -57.40 -9.12 28.06
C CYS A 243 -56.18 -9.96 28.45
N ASP A 244 -56.29 -11.28 28.25
CA ASP A 244 -55.26 -12.27 28.56
C ASP A 244 -54.34 -12.50 27.34
N CYS A 245 -53.55 -11.47 27.00
CA CYS A 245 -52.63 -11.48 25.87
C CYS A 245 -51.18 -11.21 26.33
N ALA A 246 -50.69 -11.99 27.30
CA ALA A 246 -49.35 -11.80 27.89
C ALA A 246 -48.20 -11.81 26.85
N HIS A 247 -48.40 -12.48 25.71
CA HIS A 247 -47.42 -12.62 24.63
C HIS A 247 -47.36 -11.41 23.66
N THR A 248 -48.39 -10.54 23.64
CA THR A 248 -48.42 -9.30 22.82
C THR A 248 -48.45 -8.04 23.69
N GLN A 249 -47.83 -8.10 24.87
CA GLN A 249 -47.87 -7.04 25.89
C GLN A 249 -49.30 -6.58 26.24
N HIS A 250 -50.23 -7.53 26.32
CA HIS A 250 -51.65 -7.29 26.54
C HIS A 250 -52.32 -6.49 25.41
N THR A 251 -51.86 -6.57 24.15
CA THR A 251 -52.54 -5.87 23.04
C THR A 251 -53.62 -6.76 22.42
N CYS A 252 -54.87 -6.29 22.48
CA CYS A 252 -56.05 -7.04 22.03
C CYS A 252 -57.08 -6.15 21.35
N HIS A 253 -57.97 -6.77 20.57
CA HIS A 253 -59.05 -6.09 19.89
C HIS A 253 -60.08 -5.51 20.89
N PRO A 254 -60.45 -4.22 20.79
CA PRO A 254 -61.21 -3.50 21.81
C PRO A 254 -62.65 -3.98 22.05
N GLU A 255 -63.22 -4.76 21.12
CA GLU A 255 -64.57 -5.32 21.25
C GLU A 255 -64.59 -6.83 21.54
N SER A 256 -63.63 -7.59 20.99
CA SER A 256 -63.65 -9.07 21.02
C SER A 256 -62.64 -9.67 21.99
N GLY A 257 -61.62 -8.92 22.42
CA GLY A 257 -60.55 -9.41 23.29
C GLY A 257 -59.52 -10.31 22.60
N GLU A 258 -59.59 -10.49 21.27
CA GLU A 258 -58.65 -11.31 20.50
C GLU A 258 -57.27 -10.64 20.41
N CYS A 259 -56.19 -11.40 20.62
CA CYS A 259 -54.83 -10.87 20.62
C CYS A 259 -54.41 -10.44 19.21
N ILE A 260 -53.80 -9.26 19.09
CA ILE A 260 -53.34 -8.72 17.80
C ILE A 260 -51.85 -8.96 17.66
N CYS A 261 -51.45 -9.75 16.65
CA CYS A 261 -50.05 -10.00 16.34
C CYS A 261 -49.36 -8.78 15.70
N PRO A 262 -48.07 -8.52 16.01
CA PRO A 262 -47.26 -7.55 15.29
C PRO A 262 -47.16 -7.84 13.77
N PRO A 263 -46.89 -6.84 12.92
CA PRO A 263 -46.82 -7.02 11.47
C PRO A 263 -45.88 -8.16 11.05
N HIS A 264 -46.33 -9.00 10.12
CA HIS A 264 -45.55 -10.13 9.56
C HIS A 264 -45.13 -11.20 10.57
N THR A 265 -45.88 -11.35 11.66
CA THR A 265 -45.78 -12.46 12.61
C THR A 265 -47.00 -13.36 12.55
N ARG A 266 -46.82 -14.66 12.84
CA ARG A 266 -47.86 -15.70 12.82
C ARG A 266 -47.79 -16.56 14.07
N GLY A 267 -48.80 -17.42 14.24
CA GLY A 267 -48.93 -18.31 15.39
C GLY A 267 -49.83 -17.74 16.48
N ALA A 268 -50.37 -18.61 17.33
CA ALA A 268 -51.28 -18.21 18.41
C ALA A 268 -50.60 -17.33 19.47
N ALA A 269 -49.26 -17.37 19.55
CA ALA A 269 -48.45 -16.53 20.41
C ALA A 269 -47.69 -15.43 19.66
N CYS A 270 -47.89 -15.28 18.34
CA CYS A 270 -47.21 -14.31 17.48
C CYS A 270 -45.67 -14.39 17.56
N ASP A 271 -45.13 -15.59 17.74
CA ASP A 271 -43.73 -15.90 18.01
C ASP A 271 -42.95 -16.39 16.77
N GLU A 272 -43.62 -16.52 15.62
CA GLU A 272 -43.01 -16.91 14.36
C GLU A 272 -43.12 -15.80 13.33
N CYS A 273 -42.09 -15.61 12.49
CA CYS A 273 -42.21 -14.76 11.31
C CYS A 273 -42.99 -15.45 10.19
N GLU A 274 -43.74 -14.67 9.42
CA GLU A 274 -44.30 -15.13 8.14
C GLU A 274 -43.20 -15.53 7.15
N ASP A 275 -43.53 -16.42 6.20
CA ASP A 275 -42.56 -16.85 5.19
C ASP A 275 -42.09 -15.65 4.34
N GLY A 276 -40.77 -15.46 4.24
CA GLY A 276 -40.18 -14.28 3.56
C GLY A 276 -39.86 -13.12 4.48
N TYR A 277 -39.99 -13.30 5.80
CA TYR A 277 -39.63 -12.35 6.84
C TYR A 277 -38.71 -12.98 7.89
N TRP A 278 -37.91 -12.16 8.59
CA TRP A 278 -36.93 -12.58 9.58
C TRP A 278 -36.76 -11.54 10.71
N GLY A 279 -36.04 -11.92 11.77
CA GLY A 279 -35.69 -10.99 12.84
C GLY A 279 -36.89 -10.61 13.70
N HIS A 280 -37.51 -11.62 14.32
CA HIS A 280 -38.68 -11.47 15.18
C HIS A 280 -38.43 -10.44 16.29
N ASP A 281 -39.29 -9.42 16.33
CA ASP A 281 -39.34 -8.41 17.38
C ASP A 281 -40.76 -8.35 17.98
N LEU A 282 -40.83 -8.33 19.30
CA LEU A 282 -42.08 -8.38 20.07
C LEU A 282 -42.96 -7.13 19.88
N GLU A 283 -42.42 -6.03 19.34
CA GLU A 283 -43.13 -4.77 19.13
C GLU A 283 -43.25 -4.40 17.64
N LEU A 284 -42.17 -4.59 16.86
CA LEU A 284 -42.08 -4.19 15.45
C LEU A 284 -42.46 -5.30 14.47
N GLY A 285 -42.57 -6.55 14.94
CA GLY A 285 -42.84 -7.71 14.10
C GLY A 285 -41.60 -8.20 13.35
N CYS A 286 -41.75 -8.64 12.10
CA CYS A 286 -40.65 -9.20 11.32
C CYS A 286 -40.28 -8.36 10.09
N GLN A 287 -39.01 -8.40 9.68
CA GLN A 287 -38.47 -7.65 8.56
C GLN A 287 -38.45 -8.49 7.28
N ALA A 288 -38.76 -7.89 6.13
CA ALA A 288 -38.74 -8.60 4.84
C ALA A 288 -37.31 -9.03 4.46
N CYS A 289 -37.15 -10.26 3.96
CA CYS A 289 -35.87 -10.81 3.53
C CYS A 289 -35.24 -10.04 2.34
N ASN A 290 -36.06 -9.49 1.43
CA ASN A 290 -35.61 -8.78 0.22
C ASN A 290 -34.58 -9.53 -0.65
N CYS A 291 -34.70 -10.85 -0.71
CA CYS A 291 -33.88 -11.72 -1.56
C CYS A 291 -34.00 -11.37 -3.05
N SER A 292 -32.87 -11.31 -3.76
CA SER A 292 -32.82 -11.04 -5.19
C SER A 292 -33.56 -12.09 -6.02
N GLY A 293 -34.51 -11.67 -6.85
CA GLY A 293 -35.18 -12.58 -7.79
C GLY A 293 -34.22 -13.21 -8.82
N VAL A 294 -33.08 -12.56 -9.09
CA VAL A 294 -32.04 -13.08 -9.98
C VAL A 294 -31.05 -13.95 -9.19
N GLY A 295 -30.46 -13.41 -8.14
CA GLY A 295 -29.33 -14.02 -7.44
C GLY A 295 -29.70 -15.03 -6.35
N SER A 296 -30.94 -15.03 -5.84
CA SER A 296 -31.38 -15.97 -4.80
C SER A 296 -32.02 -17.22 -5.40
N ALA A 297 -31.78 -18.38 -4.79
CA ALA A 297 -32.37 -19.65 -5.19
C ALA A 297 -33.87 -19.71 -4.87
N ARG A 298 -34.30 -19.01 -3.81
CA ARG A 298 -35.67 -18.89 -3.32
C ARG A 298 -35.89 -17.49 -2.74
N PRO A 299 -37.15 -17.01 -2.68
CA PRO A 299 -37.48 -15.70 -2.09
C PRO A 299 -37.44 -15.67 -0.55
N GLY A 300 -37.35 -16.83 0.11
CA GLY A 300 -37.21 -16.94 1.57
C GLY A 300 -35.75 -16.83 2.03
N CYS A 301 -35.57 -16.32 3.25
CA CYS A 301 -34.30 -16.27 3.96
C CYS A 301 -34.36 -17.09 5.26
N ASP A 302 -33.21 -17.24 5.91
CA ASP A 302 -33.14 -17.81 7.25
C ASP A 302 -33.87 -16.90 8.27
N ALA A 303 -34.79 -17.47 9.05
CA ALA A 303 -35.69 -16.71 9.93
C ALA A 303 -34.96 -15.96 11.07
N LEU A 304 -33.75 -16.38 11.42
CA LEU A 304 -32.95 -15.78 12.50
C LEU A 304 -31.93 -14.76 11.97
N THR A 305 -31.23 -15.10 10.88
CA THR A 305 -30.10 -14.32 10.37
C THR A 305 -30.47 -13.41 9.20
N GLY A 306 -31.62 -13.63 8.55
CA GLY A 306 -32.04 -12.87 7.38
C GLY A 306 -31.30 -13.20 6.09
N HIS A 307 -30.37 -14.15 6.14
CA HIS A 307 -29.53 -14.47 4.98
C HIS A 307 -30.30 -15.27 3.93
N CYS A 308 -30.30 -14.76 2.72
CA CYS A 308 -30.86 -15.43 1.55
C CYS A 308 -29.92 -16.53 1.04
N GLN A 309 -30.50 -17.61 0.51
CA GLN A 309 -29.72 -18.66 -0.15
C GLN A 309 -29.34 -18.21 -1.56
N CYS A 310 -28.08 -17.79 -1.75
CA CYS A 310 -27.60 -17.32 -3.05
C CYS A 310 -27.28 -18.47 -4.02
N LYS A 311 -27.54 -18.24 -5.31
CA LYS A 311 -27.09 -19.12 -6.40
C LYS A 311 -25.56 -19.05 -6.54
N PRO A 312 -24.91 -20.06 -7.15
CA PRO A 312 -23.49 -20.01 -7.46
C PRO A 312 -23.13 -18.74 -8.25
N GLY A 313 -22.08 -18.04 -7.86
CA GLY A 313 -21.66 -16.76 -8.47
C GLY A 313 -22.29 -15.51 -7.86
N PHE A 314 -23.29 -15.65 -6.98
CA PHE A 314 -23.96 -14.55 -6.30
C PHE A 314 -23.64 -14.56 -4.80
N GLY A 315 -23.52 -13.37 -4.20
CA GLY A 315 -23.12 -13.19 -2.81
C GLY A 315 -23.82 -12.03 -2.11
N GLY A 316 -23.45 -11.81 -0.85
CA GLY A 316 -24.08 -10.83 0.03
C GLY A 316 -25.36 -11.37 0.72
N PRO A 317 -25.89 -10.64 1.72
CA PRO A 317 -27.01 -11.10 2.54
C PRO A 317 -28.29 -11.33 1.74
N ASN A 318 -28.50 -10.52 0.70
CA ASN A 318 -29.72 -10.53 -0.10
C ASN A 318 -29.47 -11.01 -1.55
N CYS A 319 -28.26 -11.51 -1.87
CA CYS A 319 -27.85 -11.98 -3.20
C CYS A 319 -27.96 -10.93 -4.34
N HIS A 320 -27.81 -9.64 -4.03
CA HIS A 320 -27.84 -8.52 -4.99
C HIS A 320 -26.46 -8.12 -5.51
N GLN A 321 -25.42 -8.90 -5.20
CA GLN A 321 -24.07 -8.69 -5.68
C GLN A 321 -23.47 -10.03 -6.12
N CYS A 322 -22.40 -9.99 -6.88
CA CYS A 322 -21.67 -11.20 -7.23
C CYS A 322 -20.84 -11.70 -6.04
N SER A 323 -20.65 -13.01 -5.95
CA SER A 323 -19.73 -13.60 -4.97
C SER A 323 -18.28 -13.31 -5.36
N LEU A 324 -17.35 -13.53 -4.44
CA LEU A 324 -15.92 -13.41 -4.72
C LEU A 324 -15.53 -14.24 -5.96
N GLY A 325 -14.74 -13.63 -6.85
CA GLY A 325 -14.34 -14.25 -8.12
C GLY A 325 -15.32 -14.07 -9.28
N TYR A 326 -16.40 -13.32 -9.09
CA TYR A 326 -17.39 -13.00 -10.12
C TYR A 326 -17.66 -11.49 -10.15
N ARG A 327 -18.10 -10.96 -11.30
CA ARG A 327 -18.37 -9.53 -11.50
C ARG A 327 -19.54 -9.27 -12.44
N GLY A 328 -20.06 -8.05 -12.43
CA GLY A 328 -21.09 -7.61 -13.39
C GLY A 328 -22.46 -8.22 -13.11
N PHE A 329 -23.05 -7.92 -11.96
CA PHE A 329 -24.47 -8.20 -11.69
C PHE A 329 -25.35 -7.53 -12.77
N PRO A 330 -26.39 -8.19 -13.32
CA PRO A 330 -27.05 -9.42 -12.86
C PRO A 330 -26.47 -10.74 -13.38
N ASP A 331 -25.53 -10.71 -14.33
CA ASP A 331 -25.05 -11.93 -14.98
C ASP A 331 -23.97 -12.65 -14.16
N CYS A 332 -23.21 -11.91 -13.35
CA CYS A 332 -22.13 -12.43 -12.50
C CYS A 332 -21.18 -13.38 -13.26
N VAL A 333 -20.38 -12.80 -14.14
CA VAL A 333 -19.39 -13.52 -14.95
C VAL A 333 -18.12 -13.76 -14.14
N ALA A 334 -17.54 -14.96 -14.24
CA ALA A 334 -16.30 -15.31 -13.54
C ALA A 334 -15.12 -14.43 -13.96
N CYS A 335 -14.27 -14.08 -13.00
CA CYS A 335 -13.03 -13.32 -13.21
C CYS A 335 -11.92 -14.18 -13.84
N ASP A 336 -11.88 -15.48 -13.53
CA ASP A 336 -10.85 -16.44 -13.97
C ASP A 336 -9.40 -15.97 -13.74
N CYS A 337 -9.15 -15.25 -12.64
CA CYS A 337 -7.80 -14.85 -12.26
C CYS A 337 -6.94 -16.06 -11.89
N ASP A 338 -5.69 -16.13 -12.39
CA ASP A 338 -4.72 -17.13 -11.93
C ASP A 338 -4.20 -16.72 -10.54
N PRO A 339 -4.49 -17.49 -9.48
CA PRO A 339 -4.09 -17.13 -8.11
C PRO A 339 -2.57 -17.09 -7.93
N ARG A 340 -1.80 -17.78 -8.80
CA ARG A 340 -0.33 -17.74 -8.75
C ARG A 340 0.20 -16.37 -9.12
N GLY A 341 -0.49 -15.67 -10.03
CA GLY A 341 -0.07 -14.40 -10.58
C GLY A 341 -0.81 -13.19 -10.05
N THR A 342 -1.88 -13.40 -9.29
CA THR A 342 -2.70 -12.33 -8.70
C THR A 342 -2.18 -11.98 -7.31
N LEU A 343 -2.33 -10.73 -6.88
CA LEU A 343 -1.90 -10.28 -5.56
C LEU A 343 -2.75 -10.95 -4.46
N ALA A 344 -2.08 -11.45 -3.42
CA ALA A 344 -2.70 -12.27 -2.37
C ALA A 344 -3.77 -11.51 -1.56
N ASP A 345 -3.68 -10.18 -1.45
CA ASP A 345 -4.66 -9.33 -0.77
C ASP A 345 -6.01 -9.23 -1.51
N THR A 346 -6.03 -9.58 -2.80
CA THR A 346 -7.24 -9.59 -3.63
C THR A 346 -7.84 -10.99 -3.83
N CYS A 347 -7.24 -12.01 -3.21
CA CYS A 347 -7.61 -13.41 -3.31
C CYS A 347 -8.01 -13.98 -1.94
N ASP A 348 -8.94 -14.92 -1.95
CA ASP A 348 -9.17 -15.84 -0.83
C ASP A 348 -8.37 -17.12 -1.09
N GLU A 349 -7.39 -17.42 -0.24
CA GLU A 349 -6.50 -18.58 -0.42
C GLU A 349 -7.21 -19.91 -0.21
N GLU A 350 -8.21 -19.98 0.68
CA GLU A 350 -8.95 -21.23 0.96
C GLU A 350 -9.84 -21.60 -0.22
N GLN A 351 -10.44 -20.61 -0.87
CA GLN A 351 -11.34 -20.79 -2.01
C GLN A 351 -10.61 -20.72 -3.36
N SER A 352 -9.33 -20.30 -3.36
CA SER A 352 -8.53 -20.06 -4.58
C SER A 352 -9.25 -19.16 -5.61
N LEU A 353 -10.03 -18.20 -5.12
CA LEU A 353 -10.81 -17.25 -5.93
C LEU A 353 -10.31 -15.84 -5.69
N CYS A 354 -10.09 -15.09 -6.77
CA CYS A 354 -9.63 -13.70 -6.70
C CYS A 354 -10.62 -12.74 -7.31
N SER A 355 -10.74 -11.57 -6.69
CA SER A 355 -11.53 -10.46 -7.20
C SER A 355 -10.89 -9.83 -8.44
N CYS A 356 -11.71 -9.22 -9.29
CA CYS A 356 -11.27 -8.48 -10.46
C CYS A 356 -12.08 -7.19 -10.61
N ALA A 357 -11.57 -6.25 -11.41
CA ALA A 357 -12.24 -4.97 -11.62
C ALA A 357 -13.63 -5.17 -12.28
N GLU A 358 -14.67 -4.52 -11.74
CA GLU A 358 -16.06 -4.68 -12.18
C GLU A 358 -16.25 -4.39 -13.69
N GLU A 359 -15.70 -3.29 -14.19
CA GLU A 359 -15.90 -2.86 -15.57
C GLU A 359 -15.07 -3.69 -16.57
N THR A 360 -13.80 -3.92 -16.26
CA THR A 360 -12.83 -4.47 -17.22
C THR A 360 -12.62 -5.98 -17.05
N GLY A 361 -12.91 -6.53 -15.88
CA GLY A 361 -12.51 -7.90 -15.52
C GLY A 361 -11.01 -8.08 -15.31
N SER A 362 -10.25 -7.00 -15.21
CA SER A 362 -8.81 -7.08 -14.97
C SER A 362 -8.51 -7.49 -13.55
N CYS A 363 -7.70 -8.54 -13.39
CA CYS A 363 -7.15 -8.98 -12.12
C CYS A 363 -5.95 -8.11 -11.73
N SER A 364 -5.68 -8.03 -10.42
CA SER A 364 -4.55 -7.28 -9.87
C SER A 364 -3.29 -8.14 -9.89
N CYS A 365 -2.46 -8.01 -10.92
CA CYS A 365 -1.30 -8.88 -11.10
C CYS A 365 -0.09 -8.50 -10.23
N LYS A 366 0.67 -9.52 -9.80
CA LYS A 366 2.02 -9.37 -9.26
C LYS A 366 2.96 -8.72 -10.27
N GLU A 367 4.03 -8.09 -9.80
CA GLU A 367 4.90 -7.21 -10.59
C GLU A 367 5.42 -7.84 -11.91
N ASN A 368 5.89 -9.08 -11.84
CA ASN A 368 6.50 -9.80 -12.96
C ASN A 368 5.48 -10.60 -13.79
N VAL A 369 4.19 -10.37 -13.58
CA VAL A 369 3.07 -11.05 -14.24
C VAL A 369 2.24 -10.03 -15.01
N PHE A 370 1.60 -10.46 -16.10
CA PHE A 370 0.74 -9.60 -16.91
C PHE A 370 -0.40 -10.36 -17.57
N GLY A 371 -1.32 -9.61 -18.18
CA GLY A 371 -2.53 -10.11 -18.82
C GLY A 371 -3.77 -9.91 -17.96
N LEU A 372 -4.95 -10.03 -18.58
CA LEU A 372 -6.23 -9.78 -17.91
C LEU A 372 -6.45 -10.70 -16.68
N HIS A 373 -5.99 -11.94 -16.79
CA HIS A 373 -6.14 -13.00 -15.79
C HIS A 373 -4.85 -13.30 -15.01
N CYS A 374 -3.80 -12.46 -15.15
CA CYS A 374 -2.50 -12.68 -14.49
C CYS A 374 -1.88 -14.08 -14.70
N SER A 375 -2.06 -14.67 -15.88
CA SER A 375 -1.62 -16.04 -16.19
C SER A 375 -0.31 -16.11 -16.98
N LYS A 376 0.30 -14.97 -17.33
CA LYS A 376 1.52 -14.91 -18.16
C LYS A 376 2.63 -14.11 -17.50
N CYS A 377 3.86 -14.60 -17.60
CA CYS A 377 5.04 -13.87 -17.15
C CYS A 377 5.37 -12.72 -18.09
N ARG A 378 5.71 -11.56 -17.52
CA ARG A 378 6.19 -10.38 -18.27
C ARG A 378 7.46 -10.74 -19.06
N ALA A 379 7.72 -10.03 -20.16
CA ALA A 379 8.97 -10.22 -20.90
C ALA A 379 10.19 -10.03 -19.99
N GLY A 380 11.18 -10.93 -20.07
CA GLY A 380 12.32 -10.96 -19.14
C GLY A 380 12.08 -11.77 -17.87
N THR A 381 10.95 -12.46 -17.71
CA THR A 381 10.65 -13.30 -16.54
C THR A 381 10.02 -14.64 -16.95
N TYR A 382 10.08 -15.65 -16.08
CA TYR A 382 9.58 -17.01 -16.31
C TYR A 382 9.13 -17.70 -15.01
N GLY A 383 8.47 -18.86 -15.12
CA GLY A 383 8.10 -19.70 -13.99
C GLY A 383 7.04 -19.08 -13.08
N LEU A 384 5.78 -19.01 -13.54
CA LEU A 384 4.67 -18.45 -12.76
C LEU A 384 4.31 -19.34 -11.56
N ARG A 385 4.41 -18.79 -10.35
CA ARG A 385 4.24 -19.53 -9.10
C ARG A 385 3.54 -18.73 -7.99
N ALA A 386 2.74 -19.44 -7.18
CA ALA A 386 2.04 -18.84 -6.04
C ALA A 386 2.98 -18.39 -4.93
N ASP A 387 4.01 -19.19 -4.62
CA ASP A 387 5.02 -18.94 -3.59
C ASP A 387 6.05 -17.87 -3.97
N ASP A 388 6.04 -17.39 -5.22
CA ASP A 388 6.86 -16.24 -5.64
C ASP A 388 6.08 -14.93 -5.39
N PRO A 389 6.57 -14.02 -4.53
CA PRO A 389 5.89 -12.75 -4.25
C PRO A 389 5.79 -11.83 -5.49
N LEU A 390 6.70 -11.98 -6.46
CA LEU A 390 6.67 -11.26 -7.72
C LEU A 390 5.94 -12.05 -8.82
N GLY A 391 5.58 -13.30 -8.55
CA GLY A 391 4.81 -14.20 -9.41
C GLY A 391 5.68 -14.94 -10.42
N CYS A 392 6.55 -14.24 -11.14
CA CYS A 392 7.54 -14.84 -12.04
C CYS A 392 8.96 -14.40 -11.68
N THR A 393 9.91 -15.29 -11.91
CA THR A 393 11.33 -15.09 -11.64
C THR A 393 12.02 -14.42 -12.86
N PRO A 394 12.85 -13.38 -12.69
CA PRO A 394 13.58 -12.74 -13.80
C PRO A 394 14.54 -13.70 -14.53
N CYS A 395 14.74 -13.54 -15.83
CA CYS A 395 15.74 -14.30 -16.59
C CYS A 395 17.17 -13.93 -16.14
N PHE A 396 18.05 -14.91 -15.95
CA PHE A 396 19.48 -14.66 -15.74
C PHE A 396 20.22 -14.66 -17.06
N CYS A 397 20.21 -15.76 -17.81
CA CYS A 397 20.80 -15.91 -19.15
C CYS A 397 22.22 -15.30 -19.30
N PHE A 398 22.98 -15.21 -18.20
CA PHE A 398 24.23 -14.45 -18.06
C PHE A 398 24.19 -13.01 -18.62
N GLY A 399 23.02 -12.39 -18.68
CA GLY A 399 22.80 -11.05 -19.25
C GLY A 399 22.87 -11.00 -20.78
N LEU A 400 22.95 -12.15 -21.46
CA LEU A 400 23.04 -12.24 -22.92
C LEU A 400 21.67 -12.27 -23.62
N SER A 401 20.61 -12.62 -22.89
CA SER A 401 19.25 -12.70 -23.40
C SER A 401 18.23 -12.33 -22.33
N GLN A 402 17.09 -11.79 -22.75
CA GLN A 402 15.91 -11.55 -21.90
C GLN A 402 14.74 -12.47 -22.29
N ALA A 403 14.93 -13.33 -23.30
CA ALA A 403 13.93 -14.29 -23.73
C ALA A 403 14.26 -15.65 -23.10
N CYS A 404 13.50 -16.03 -22.07
CA CYS A 404 13.63 -17.32 -21.42
C CYS A 404 12.26 -17.93 -21.09
N SER A 405 12.25 -19.25 -20.91
CA SER A 405 11.10 -20.02 -20.42
C SER A 405 11.55 -20.95 -19.30
N GLU A 406 10.59 -21.57 -18.60
CA GLU A 406 10.92 -22.66 -17.68
C GLU A 406 11.37 -23.91 -18.47
N LEU A 407 12.34 -24.63 -17.92
CA LEU A 407 12.88 -25.85 -18.51
C LEU A 407 12.00 -27.05 -18.16
N GLU A 408 11.43 -27.68 -19.17
CA GLU A 408 10.54 -28.84 -19.01
C GLU A 408 11.27 -30.18 -19.16
N GLY A 409 10.71 -31.25 -18.56
CA GLY A 409 11.21 -32.62 -18.72
C GLY A 409 12.42 -32.98 -17.83
N TYR A 410 12.69 -32.16 -16.81
CA TYR A 410 13.74 -32.40 -15.82
C TYR A 410 13.11 -32.82 -14.49
N LEU A 411 13.75 -33.76 -13.81
CA LEU A 411 13.35 -34.25 -12.50
C LEU A 411 14.34 -33.77 -11.46
N GLU A 412 13.81 -33.52 -10.26
CA GLU A 412 14.59 -33.21 -9.08
C GLU A 412 15.27 -34.50 -8.59
N LEU A 413 16.60 -34.54 -8.61
CA LEU A 413 17.39 -35.67 -8.13
C LEU A 413 18.32 -35.23 -6.98
N ARG A 414 18.47 -36.09 -5.97
CA ARG A 414 19.37 -35.84 -4.84
C ARG A 414 20.77 -36.34 -5.15
N VAL A 415 21.73 -35.43 -5.18
CA VAL A 415 23.16 -35.73 -5.23
C VAL A 415 23.63 -36.00 -3.79
N THR A 416 24.00 -37.25 -3.49
CA THR A 416 24.48 -37.71 -2.17
C THR A 416 25.96 -38.08 -2.23
N LEU A 417 26.64 -38.15 -1.08
CA LEU A 417 28.03 -38.63 -1.00
C LEU A 417 28.26 -39.94 -1.76
N GLY A 418 29.34 -40.00 -2.54
CA GLY A 418 29.72 -41.19 -3.31
C GLY A 418 30.18 -42.37 -2.43
N THR A 419 29.94 -43.60 -2.88
CA THR A 419 30.24 -44.85 -2.15
C THR A 419 31.74 -45.09 -1.90
N GLY A 420 32.63 -44.43 -2.65
CA GLY A 420 34.09 -44.56 -2.53
C GLY A 420 34.80 -43.49 -1.69
N GLN A 421 34.08 -42.53 -1.10
CA GLN A 421 34.66 -41.39 -0.37
C GLN A 421 33.90 -41.08 0.94
N PRO A 422 34.08 -41.90 2.00
CA PRO A 422 33.30 -41.73 3.24
C PRO A 422 33.84 -40.61 4.15
N LEU A 423 35.08 -40.14 3.96
CA LEU A 423 35.71 -39.15 4.84
C LEU A 423 35.68 -37.74 4.24
N LEU A 424 35.09 -36.81 4.97
CA LEU A 424 35.05 -35.40 4.62
C LEU A 424 36.32 -34.69 5.08
N ARG A 425 36.79 -33.74 4.27
CA ARG A 425 37.92 -32.88 4.65
C ARG A 425 37.43 -31.77 5.58
N VAL A 426 38.17 -31.53 6.65
CA VAL A 426 37.89 -30.47 7.62
C VAL A 426 38.82 -29.30 7.37
N VAL A 427 38.25 -28.10 7.28
CA VAL A 427 38.97 -26.86 6.96
C VAL A 427 38.62 -25.75 7.95
N SER A 428 39.35 -24.65 7.89
CA SER A 428 38.95 -23.36 8.48
C SER A 428 38.86 -22.30 7.38
N GLN A 429 38.28 -21.13 7.66
CA GLN A 429 38.22 -20.04 6.67
C GLN A 429 39.61 -19.57 6.22
N SER A 430 40.63 -19.66 7.09
CA SER A 430 42.02 -19.30 6.80
C SER A 430 42.85 -20.45 6.19
N ASN A 431 42.44 -21.71 6.35
CA ASN A 431 43.11 -22.89 5.81
C ASN A 431 42.12 -23.82 5.08
N LEU A 432 41.88 -23.53 3.80
CA LEU A 432 41.01 -24.32 2.91
C LEU A 432 41.62 -25.66 2.45
N ARG A 433 42.91 -25.89 2.74
CA ARG A 433 43.60 -27.16 2.41
C ARG A 433 43.26 -28.24 3.43
N GLY A 434 43.08 -27.84 4.70
CA GLY A 434 42.50 -28.67 5.75
C GLY A 434 43.20 -30.00 6.03
N THR A 435 42.50 -30.91 6.69
CA THR A 435 42.96 -32.27 7.00
C THR A 435 41.82 -33.29 6.93
N THR A 436 42.17 -34.57 6.78
CA THR A 436 41.30 -35.72 7.04
C THR A 436 41.73 -36.48 8.30
N GLU A 437 42.87 -36.11 8.90
CA GLU A 437 43.34 -36.68 10.16
C GLU A 437 42.41 -36.28 11.30
N GLY A 438 41.96 -37.26 12.08
CA GLY A 438 40.93 -37.06 13.10
C GLY A 438 39.49 -37.10 12.58
N VAL A 439 39.28 -37.46 11.30
CA VAL A 439 37.96 -37.72 10.72
C VAL A 439 37.74 -39.21 10.57
N TYR A 440 36.60 -39.71 11.04
CA TYR A 440 36.26 -41.13 11.05
C TYR A 440 34.87 -41.34 10.48
N TYR A 441 34.68 -42.44 9.75
CA TYR A 441 33.36 -42.86 9.28
C TYR A 441 32.78 -43.87 10.26
N GLN A 442 31.61 -43.55 10.82
CA GLN A 442 30.84 -44.39 11.71
C GLN A 442 29.38 -44.38 11.23
N ALA A 443 29.06 -45.28 10.29
CA ALA A 443 27.76 -45.30 9.61
C ALA A 443 26.58 -45.11 10.60
N PRO A 444 25.67 -44.15 10.35
CA PRO A 444 25.55 -43.34 9.13
C PRO A 444 26.39 -42.05 9.11
N ASP A 445 27.16 -41.74 10.15
CA ASP A 445 27.81 -40.45 10.36
C ASP A 445 29.29 -40.39 9.94
N VAL A 446 29.70 -39.20 9.52
CA VAL A 446 31.09 -38.76 9.48
C VAL A 446 31.38 -37.96 10.74
N LEU A 447 32.42 -38.35 11.47
CA LEU A 447 32.76 -37.83 12.79
C LEU A 447 34.09 -37.10 12.78
N LEU A 448 34.12 -35.92 13.38
CA LEU A 448 35.31 -35.12 13.65
C LEU A 448 35.68 -35.25 15.12
N ASP A 449 36.92 -35.65 15.39
CA ASP A 449 37.57 -35.54 16.71
C ASP A 449 38.33 -34.21 16.79
N ALA A 450 37.78 -33.27 17.56
CA ALA A 450 38.30 -31.90 17.58
C ALA A 450 39.73 -31.82 18.15
N VAL A 451 40.10 -32.73 19.06
CA VAL A 451 41.46 -32.77 19.65
C VAL A 451 42.51 -33.11 18.59
N THR A 452 42.25 -34.12 17.76
CA THR A 452 43.15 -34.54 16.68
C THR A 452 43.18 -33.52 15.55
N VAL A 453 42.03 -32.95 15.19
CA VAL A 453 41.95 -31.92 14.13
C VAL A 453 42.70 -30.65 14.52
N ARG A 454 42.61 -30.18 15.78
CA ARG A 454 43.35 -28.99 16.27
C ARG A 454 44.88 -29.10 16.12
N ARG A 455 45.42 -30.32 16.06
CA ARG A 455 46.86 -30.56 15.81
C ARG A 455 47.28 -30.23 14.38
N HIS A 456 46.34 -30.20 13.44
CA HIS A 456 46.58 -29.99 12.00
C HIS A 456 45.94 -28.70 11.47
N VAL A 457 44.80 -28.30 12.04
CA VAL A 457 44.08 -27.06 11.71
C VAL A 457 44.02 -26.19 12.97
N HIS A 458 44.88 -25.18 13.03
CA HIS A 458 45.06 -24.34 14.22
C HIS A 458 44.08 -23.17 14.34
N ALA A 459 43.15 -23.02 13.39
CA ALA A 459 42.16 -21.95 13.38
C ALA A 459 40.74 -22.54 13.48
N GLU A 460 39.93 -22.00 14.38
CA GLU A 460 38.50 -22.31 14.56
C GLU A 460 37.66 -21.09 14.10
N PRO A 461 36.38 -21.28 13.71
CA PRO A 461 35.64 -22.54 13.69
C PRO A 461 36.04 -23.48 12.54
N PHE A 462 35.79 -24.78 12.73
CA PHE A 462 35.98 -25.81 11.73
C PHE A 462 34.75 -25.92 10.81
N TYR A 463 35.00 -26.31 9.57
CA TYR A 463 33.99 -26.56 8.56
C TYR A 463 34.23 -27.88 7.85
N TRP A 464 33.16 -28.60 7.57
CA TRP A 464 33.10 -29.71 6.63
C TRP A 464 33.16 -29.18 5.21
N ARG A 465 34.19 -29.55 4.44
CA ARG A 465 34.26 -29.23 3.01
C ARG A 465 33.62 -30.35 2.20
N LEU A 466 32.59 -30.00 1.42
CA LEU A 466 31.94 -30.98 0.55
C LEU A 466 32.81 -31.37 -0.65
N PRO A 467 32.71 -32.62 -1.13
CA PRO A 467 33.49 -33.14 -2.25
C PRO A 467 33.07 -32.57 -3.61
N ASP A 468 33.84 -32.91 -4.65
CA ASP A 468 33.79 -32.28 -5.97
C ASP A 468 32.45 -32.45 -6.72
N GLN A 469 31.66 -33.46 -6.36
CA GLN A 469 30.28 -33.65 -6.85
C GLN A 469 29.31 -32.51 -6.49
N PHE A 470 29.64 -31.68 -5.49
CA PHE A 470 28.89 -30.46 -5.11
C PHE A 470 29.56 -29.17 -5.63
N GLN A 471 30.65 -29.30 -6.41
CA GLN A 471 31.42 -28.19 -6.97
C GLN A 471 31.17 -28.07 -8.49
N GLY A 472 31.77 -27.08 -9.14
CA GLY A 472 31.63 -26.85 -10.59
C GLY A 472 30.31 -26.17 -10.98
N ASP A 473 29.82 -26.42 -12.20
CA ASP A 473 28.55 -25.86 -12.67
C ASP A 473 27.37 -26.54 -11.96
N GLN A 474 26.67 -25.78 -11.13
CA GLN A 474 25.51 -26.20 -10.36
C GLN A 474 24.30 -25.31 -10.64
N LEU A 475 24.19 -24.71 -11.83
CA LEU A 475 23.03 -23.89 -12.22
C LEU A 475 21.71 -24.67 -12.15
N LEU A 476 21.76 -25.99 -12.41
CA LEU A 476 20.60 -26.87 -12.31
C LEU A 476 20.19 -27.20 -10.86
N ALA A 477 20.93 -26.73 -9.85
CA ALA A 477 20.54 -26.84 -8.44
C ALA A 477 19.61 -25.69 -8.00
N TYR A 478 19.47 -24.64 -8.82
CA TYR A 478 18.64 -23.48 -8.50
C TYR A 478 17.18 -23.88 -8.29
N GLY A 479 16.59 -23.41 -7.19
CA GLY A 479 15.23 -23.78 -6.77
C GLY A 479 15.12 -25.08 -5.98
N GLY A 480 16.20 -25.86 -5.84
CA GLY A 480 16.28 -27.04 -4.98
C GLY A 480 16.72 -26.71 -3.54
N SER A 481 17.10 -27.73 -2.78
CA SER A 481 17.62 -27.60 -1.41
C SER A 481 18.91 -28.38 -1.16
N LEU A 482 19.72 -27.90 -0.21
CA LEU A 482 20.84 -28.61 0.42
C LEU A 482 20.38 -29.10 1.80
N LYS A 483 20.35 -30.42 1.99
CA LYS A 483 19.90 -31.10 3.21
C LYS A 483 21.05 -31.84 3.87
N TYR A 484 21.14 -31.76 5.19
CA TYR A 484 22.11 -32.52 5.98
C TYR A 484 21.65 -32.65 7.43
N SER A 485 22.12 -33.68 8.13
CA SER A 485 21.92 -33.85 9.57
C SER A 485 23.22 -33.53 10.30
N VAL A 486 23.17 -32.74 11.37
CA VAL A 486 24.35 -32.36 12.17
C VAL A 486 24.07 -32.57 13.66
N ALA A 487 25.12 -32.99 14.38
CA ALA A 487 25.14 -33.05 15.84
C ALA A 487 26.54 -32.67 16.34
N PHE A 488 26.65 -32.08 17.52
CA PHE A 488 27.95 -31.77 18.12
C PHE A 488 27.94 -32.06 19.61
N TYR A 489 29.15 -32.21 20.17
CA TYR A 489 29.39 -32.40 21.58
C TYR A 489 30.47 -31.41 22.00
N SER A 490 30.11 -30.47 22.86
CA SER A 490 31.00 -29.46 23.44
C SER A 490 30.89 -29.44 24.96
N SER A 491 31.88 -28.84 25.61
CA SER A 491 31.86 -28.64 27.07
C SER A 491 30.75 -27.67 27.51
N ASP A 492 30.51 -26.62 26.73
CA ASP A 492 29.35 -25.74 26.86
C ASP A 492 28.63 -25.63 25.51
N GLY A 493 27.31 -25.81 25.50
CA GLY A 493 26.49 -25.70 24.30
C GLY A 493 26.42 -24.28 23.74
N ILE A 494 26.74 -23.27 24.56
CA ILE A 494 26.81 -21.86 24.18
C ILE A 494 28.26 -21.50 23.85
N GLY A 495 28.47 -20.78 22.76
CA GLY A 495 29.80 -20.30 22.38
C GLY A 495 29.78 -19.31 21.22
N THR A 496 30.86 -18.56 21.04
CA THR A 496 30.99 -17.54 19.98
C THR A 496 30.87 -18.12 18.57
N PHE A 497 31.28 -19.38 18.37
CA PHE A 497 31.14 -20.08 17.09
C PHE A 497 29.69 -20.34 16.67
N ASN A 498 28.72 -20.22 17.58
CA ASN A 498 27.30 -20.34 17.23
C ASN A 498 26.86 -19.20 16.31
N LEU A 499 27.52 -18.03 16.38
CA LEU A 499 27.24 -16.84 15.58
C LEU A 499 27.93 -16.85 14.21
N GLU A 500 28.83 -17.80 13.96
CA GLU A 500 29.52 -17.92 12.68
C GLU A 500 28.61 -18.52 11.60
N PRO A 501 28.81 -18.21 10.31
CA PRO A 501 27.98 -18.71 9.22
C PRO A 501 27.81 -20.22 9.21
N GLN A 502 26.58 -20.68 8.95
CA GLN A 502 26.27 -22.10 8.97
C GLN A 502 26.70 -22.81 7.67
N VAL A 503 26.43 -22.21 6.52
CA VAL A 503 26.93 -22.71 5.22
C VAL A 503 27.57 -21.55 4.47
N LEU A 504 28.76 -21.79 3.89
CA LEU A 504 29.40 -20.86 2.97
C LEU A 504 29.52 -21.48 1.57
N LEU A 505 29.11 -20.72 0.56
CA LEU A 505 29.34 -21.02 -0.84
C LEU A 505 30.30 -20.00 -1.42
N LYS A 506 31.36 -20.48 -2.07
CA LYS A 506 32.22 -19.63 -2.90
C LYS A 506 32.15 -20.12 -4.33
N GLY A 507 31.89 -19.21 -5.26
CA GLY A 507 31.82 -19.54 -6.68
C GLY A 507 31.85 -18.32 -7.58
N GLY A 508 31.75 -18.58 -8.89
CA GLY A 508 31.79 -17.58 -9.95
C GLY A 508 32.97 -17.74 -10.90
N ARG A 509 32.73 -17.49 -12.19
CA ARG A 509 33.74 -17.64 -13.25
C ARG A 509 34.65 -16.41 -13.37
N THR A 510 34.10 -15.22 -13.61
CA THR A 510 34.89 -13.98 -13.77
C THR A 510 35.08 -13.22 -12.47
N ARG A 511 34.11 -13.31 -11.56
CA ARG A 511 34.12 -12.68 -10.24
C ARG A 511 33.73 -13.70 -9.19
N LYS A 512 34.72 -14.17 -8.42
CA LYS A 512 34.49 -15.06 -7.31
C LYS A 512 33.85 -14.29 -6.15
N GLN A 513 32.76 -14.80 -5.63
CA GLN A 513 32.05 -14.24 -4.48
C GLN A 513 31.86 -15.32 -3.42
N VAL A 514 31.81 -14.89 -2.15
CA VAL A 514 31.47 -15.76 -1.02
C VAL A 514 30.12 -15.29 -0.49
N ILE A 515 29.16 -16.22 -0.43
CA ILE A 515 27.83 -16.01 0.11
C ILE A 515 27.59 -17.01 1.24
N TYR A 516 26.72 -16.66 2.18
CA TYR A 516 26.48 -17.49 3.34
C TYR A 516 25.02 -17.47 3.79
N VAL A 517 24.67 -18.46 4.60
CA VAL A 517 23.40 -18.54 5.31
C VAL A 517 23.65 -18.69 6.81
N ASP A 518 22.85 -17.98 7.60
CA ASP A 518 22.78 -18.12 9.05
C ASP A 518 21.63 -19.04 9.41
N MET A 519 21.86 -19.96 10.34
CA MET A 519 20.81 -20.78 10.93
C MET A 519 21.06 -20.94 12.43
N PRO A 520 20.00 -21.16 13.23
CA PRO A 520 20.16 -21.47 14.64
C PRO A 520 21.13 -22.64 14.83
N ALA A 521 22.05 -22.50 15.78
CA ALA A 521 22.92 -23.60 16.14
C ALA A 521 22.08 -24.78 16.67
N PRO A 522 22.46 -26.04 16.34
CA PRO A 522 21.80 -27.20 16.89
C PRO A 522 21.92 -27.25 18.41
N GLU A 523 21.11 -28.10 19.05
CA GLU A 523 21.23 -28.36 20.48
C GLU A 523 22.41 -29.32 20.76
N ASN A 524 23.15 -29.07 21.83
CA ASN A 524 24.33 -29.86 22.20
C ASN A 524 23.93 -31.33 22.47
N GLY A 525 24.54 -32.26 21.76
CA GLY A 525 24.27 -33.70 21.83
C GLY A 525 23.02 -34.18 21.09
N VAL A 526 22.24 -33.29 20.47
CA VAL A 526 21.02 -33.62 19.73
C VAL A 526 21.30 -33.60 18.23
N ARG A 527 20.82 -34.62 17.52
CA ARG A 527 20.85 -34.64 16.06
C ARG A 527 19.72 -33.78 15.51
N GLN A 528 20.06 -32.80 14.68
CA GLN A 528 19.10 -31.95 14.00
C GLN A 528 19.27 -32.02 12.49
N GLU A 529 18.15 -32.09 11.78
CA GLU A 529 18.11 -31.96 10.32
C GLU A 529 18.04 -30.49 9.92
N GLN A 530 18.83 -30.14 8.91
CA GLN A 530 18.95 -28.79 8.38
C GLN A 530 18.65 -28.82 6.89
N GLU A 531 17.88 -27.83 6.42
CA GLU A 531 17.50 -27.65 5.02
C GLU A 531 17.75 -26.21 4.60
N VAL A 532 18.56 -26.03 3.57
CA VAL A 532 18.90 -24.70 3.01
C VAL A 532 18.40 -24.63 1.58
N GLY A 533 17.54 -23.65 1.28
CA GLY A 533 17.08 -23.39 -0.08
C GLY A 533 18.19 -22.85 -0.98
N ILE A 534 18.32 -23.38 -2.19
CA ILE A 534 19.23 -22.90 -3.23
C ILE A 534 18.51 -21.80 -4.05
N LYS A 535 18.19 -20.71 -3.37
CA LYS A 535 17.54 -19.51 -3.95
C LYS A 535 18.04 -18.26 -3.23
N GLU A 536 18.19 -17.16 -3.96
CA GLU A 536 18.89 -15.94 -3.51
C GLU A 536 18.35 -15.31 -2.22
N ASN A 537 17.06 -15.46 -1.95
CA ASN A 537 16.38 -14.90 -0.79
C ASN A 537 16.86 -15.48 0.56
N PHE A 538 17.51 -16.64 0.55
CA PHE A 538 18.06 -17.29 1.76
C PHE A 538 19.52 -16.93 2.05
N TRP A 539 20.23 -16.29 1.11
CA TRP A 539 21.68 -16.11 1.18
C TRP A 539 22.06 -14.64 1.33
N LYS A 540 23.16 -14.37 2.03
CA LYS A 540 23.71 -13.02 2.28
C LYS A 540 25.15 -12.92 1.78
N TYR A 541 25.61 -11.69 1.57
CA TYR A 541 27.00 -11.42 1.19
C TYR A 541 27.93 -11.54 2.40
N PHE A 542 28.93 -12.43 2.31
CA PHE A 542 29.90 -12.61 3.39
C PHE A 542 30.71 -11.32 3.64
N ASN A 543 30.91 -10.94 4.90
CA ASN A 543 31.55 -9.68 5.36
C ASN A 543 30.84 -8.39 4.91
N SER A 544 29.56 -8.46 4.52
CA SER A 544 28.74 -7.28 4.29
C SER A 544 28.12 -6.79 5.59
N VAL A 545 28.06 -5.47 5.78
CA VAL A 545 27.30 -4.84 6.89
C VAL A 545 25.78 -4.94 6.65
N SER A 546 25.36 -5.26 5.43
CA SER A 546 23.95 -5.34 5.04
C SER A 546 23.39 -6.74 5.22
N GLU A 547 22.30 -6.84 5.97
CA GLU A 547 21.46 -8.05 6.13
C GLU A 547 20.59 -8.36 4.90
N LYS A 548 20.74 -7.60 3.81
CA LYS A 548 19.95 -7.82 2.59
C LYS A 548 20.34 -9.14 1.93
N PRO A 549 19.35 -9.89 1.39
CA PRO A 549 19.64 -11.06 0.57
C PRO A 549 20.51 -10.71 -0.64
N VAL A 550 21.27 -11.69 -1.11
CA VAL A 550 22.05 -11.56 -2.35
C VAL A 550 21.13 -11.34 -3.55
N THR A 551 21.63 -10.66 -4.57
CA THR A 551 20.86 -10.52 -5.81
C THR A 551 20.80 -11.87 -6.53
N ARG A 552 19.70 -12.14 -7.26
CA ARG A 552 19.58 -13.34 -8.09
C ARG A 552 20.73 -13.48 -9.08
N SER A 553 21.16 -12.38 -9.71
CA SER A 553 22.28 -12.40 -10.66
C SER A 553 23.60 -12.84 -10.00
N ASP A 554 23.89 -12.35 -8.80
CA ASP A 554 25.10 -12.75 -8.07
C ASP A 554 25.00 -14.21 -7.57
N PHE A 555 23.83 -14.63 -7.10
CA PHE A 555 23.58 -16.01 -6.67
C PHE A 555 23.79 -17.00 -7.82
N MET A 556 23.15 -16.75 -8.97
CA MET A 556 23.31 -17.57 -10.18
C MET A 556 24.76 -17.54 -10.68
N SER A 557 25.45 -16.40 -10.56
CA SER A 557 26.88 -16.32 -10.85
C SER A 557 27.70 -17.23 -9.92
N VAL A 558 27.39 -17.32 -8.62
CA VAL A 558 28.07 -18.27 -7.71
C VAL A 558 27.83 -19.72 -8.14
N LEU A 559 26.58 -20.09 -8.47
CA LEU A 559 26.23 -21.44 -8.92
C LEU A 559 26.87 -21.83 -10.26
N SER A 560 27.18 -20.86 -11.13
CA SER A 560 27.79 -21.10 -12.44
C SER A 560 29.14 -21.81 -12.40
N ASN A 561 29.84 -21.74 -11.27
CA ASN A 561 31.09 -22.44 -11.01
C ASN A 561 31.43 -22.35 -9.51
N ILE A 562 30.94 -23.31 -8.73
CA ILE A 562 31.22 -23.43 -7.29
C ILE A 562 32.65 -23.94 -7.08
N GLU A 563 33.44 -23.22 -6.30
CA GLU A 563 34.80 -23.60 -5.88
C GLU A 563 34.78 -24.44 -4.61
N TYR A 564 33.90 -24.13 -3.66
CA TYR A 564 33.68 -24.94 -2.47
C TYR A 564 32.31 -24.69 -1.84
N VAL A 565 31.84 -25.70 -1.10
CA VAL A 565 30.73 -25.63 -0.14
C VAL A 565 31.26 -26.03 1.23
N LEU A 566 31.10 -25.15 2.21
CA LEU A 566 31.52 -25.37 3.60
C LEU A 566 30.31 -25.43 4.51
N ILE A 567 30.18 -26.47 5.32
CA ILE A 567 29.15 -26.61 6.36
C ILE A 567 29.82 -26.51 7.72
N LYS A 568 29.34 -25.63 8.60
CA LYS A 568 29.93 -25.42 9.93
C LYS A 568 29.95 -26.73 10.73
N ALA A 569 31.11 -27.04 11.30
CA ALA A 569 31.34 -28.22 12.13
C ALA A 569 31.51 -27.87 13.61
N SER A 570 31.97 -26.65 13.92
CA SER A 570 32.18 -26.19 15.30
C SER A 570 31.00 -25.40 15.85
N TYR A 571 30.52 -25.84 17.00
CA TYR A 571 29.47 -25.20 17.80
C TYR A 571 29.85 -25.26 19.28
N GLY A 572 29.24 -24.37 20.07
CA GLY A 572 29.49 -24.24 21.49
C GLY A 572 30.92 -23.79 21.82
N GLN A 573 31.27 -23.83 23.11
CA GLN A 573 32.62 -23.58 23.61
C GLN A 573 33.32 -24.90 23.95
N GLY A 574 34.56 -25.05 23.48
CA GLY A 574 35.35 -26.27 23.74
C GLY A 574 34.80 -27.50 23.03
N LEU A 575 34.55 -27.41 21.72
CA LEU A 575 34.12 -28.53 20.88
C LEU A 575 35.00 -29.76 21.12
N GLN A 576 34.38 -30.90 21.39
CA GLN A 576 35.06 -32.19 21.53
C GLN A 576 34.84 -33.03 20.27
N GLN A 577 33.60 -33.06 19.77
CA GLN A 577 33.21 -33.89 18.64
C GLN A 577 32.13 -33.22 17.80
N SER A 578 32.15 -33.45 16.48
CA SER A 578 31.10 -33.04 15.55
C SER A 578 30.75 -34.20 14.63
N ARG A 579 29.48 -34.36 14.27
CA ARG A 579 28.94 -35.44 13.45
C ARG A 579 28.07 -34.86 12.34
N ILE A 580 28.23 -35.39 11.13
CA ILE A 580 27.41 -35.02 9.97
C ILE A 580 27.00 -36.25 9.15
N SER A 581 25.77 -36.26 8.64
CA SER A 581 25.23 -37.33 7.80
C SER A 581 24.11 -36.83 6.88
N ASN A 582 23.55 -37.72 6.06
CA ASN A 582 22.42 -37.45 5.17
C ASN A 582 22.62 -36.23 4.25
N ILE A 583 23.87 -35.93 3.87
CA ILE A 583 24.20 -34.80 3.01
C ILE A 583 23.66 -35.08 1.61
N SER A 584 22.75 -34.22 1.15
CA SER A 584 22.19 -34.28 -0.20
C SER A 584 21.90 -32.89 -0.75
N MET A 585 22.07 -32.72 -2.06
CA MET A 585 21.70 -31.49 -2.77
C MET A 585 20.78 -31.84 -3.94
N GLU A 586 19.66 -31.14 -4.05
CA GLU A 586 18.69 -31.34 -5.12
C GLU A 586 19.15 -30.61 -6.39
N VAL A 587 19.22 -31.35 -7.50
CA VAL A 587 19.68 -30.87 -8.81
C VAL A 587 18.76 -31.41 -9.90
N GLY A 588 18.43 -30.58 -10.88
CA GLY A 588 17.67 -30.98 -12.06
C GLY A 588 18.48 -31.90 -12.98
N ARG A 589 17.94 -33.08 -13.30
CA ARG A 589 18.49 -33.96 -14.34
C ARG A 589 17.42 -34.35 -15.34
N LYS A 590 17.83 -34.58 -16.58
CA LYS A 590 16.94 -35.01 -17.66
C LYS A 590 16.30 -36.35 -17.29
N ALA A 591 14.97 -36.44 -17.38
CA ALA A 591 14.25 -37.68 -17.13
C ALA A 591 14.69 -38.76 -18.13
N GLY A 592 15.20 -39.89 -17.63
CA GLY A 592 15.43 -41.10 -18.43
C GLY A 592 14.20 -42.00 -18.41
N GLU A 593 13.86 -42.53 -17.22
CA GLU A 593 12.64 -43.28 -16.92
C GLU A 593 12.03 -42.75 -15.61
N LEU A 594 10.72 -42.54 -15.58
CA LEU A 594 10.00 -41.97 -14.44
C LEU A 594 9.79 -43.06 -13.36
N HIS A 595 10.49 -42.98 -12.23
CA HIS A 595 10.15 -43.81 -11.07
C HIS A 595 8.98 -43.17 -10.27
N PRO A 596 8.05 -43.95 -9.70
CA PRO A 596 6.96 -43.40 -8.89
C PRO A 596 7.53 -42.64 -7.68
N GLY A 597 7.22 -41.36 -7.55
CA GLY A 597 7.64 -40.50 -6.43
C GLY A 597 8.67 -39.41 -6.74
N GLN A 598 9.14 -39.28 -7.98
CA GLN A 598 10.05 -38.19 -8.38
C GLN A 598 9.28 -36.91 -8.77
N LYS A 599 9.70 -35.78 -8.19
CA LYS A 599 9.12 -34.44 -8.44
C LYS A 599 9.78 -33.81 -9.67
N ALA A 600 9.01 -33.05 -10.46
CA ALA A 600 9.56 -32.25 -11.55
C ALA A 600 10.46 -31.13 -11.00
N ALA A 601 11.62 -30.94 -11.62
CA ALA A 601 12.49 -29.81 -11.29
C ALA A 601 11.80 -28.52 -11.75
N SER A 602 11.80 -27.49 -10.90
CA SER A 602 11.15 -26.20 -11.17
C SER A 602 12.13 -25.05 -11.01
N LEU A 603 11.80 -23.86 -11.52
CA LEU A 603 12.64 -22.65 -11.49
C LEU A 603 13.92 -22.72 -12.34
N LEU A 604 14.06 -23.73 -13.19
CA LEU A 604 15.20 -23.85 -14.10
C LEU A 604 14.89 -23.05 -15.37
N GLU A 605 15.74 -22.08 -15.72
CA GLU A 605 15.58 -21.30 -16.95
C GLU A 605 16.08 -22.04 -18.18
N LYS A 606 15.42 -21.79 -19.31
CA LYS A 606 15.86 -22.12 -20.66
C LYS A 606 15.84 -20.86 -21.51
N CYS A 607 17.02 -20.34 -21.81
CA CYS A 607 17.22 -19.11 -22.54
C CYS A 607 17.28 -19.32 -24.05
N VAL A 608 16.80 -18.34 -24.81
CA VAL A 608 17.07 -18.24 -26.25
C VAL A 608 18.41 -17.54 -26.41
N CYS A 609 19.45 -18.31 -26.71
CA CYS A 609 20.83 -17.82 -26.73
C CYS A 609 21.21 -17.12 -28.05
N PRO A 610 21.93 -15.98 -27.99
CA PRO A 610 22.43 -15.31 -29.18
C PRO A 610 23.48 -16.18 -29.92
N PRO A 611 23.72 -15.91 -31.22
CA PRO A 611 24.69 -16.67 -32.02
C PRO A 611 26.07 -16.75 -31.36
N GLY A 612 26.67 -17.95 -31.36
CA GLY A 612 27.96 -18.23 -30.74
C GLY A 612 27.90 -18.66 -29.27
N THR A 613 26.72 -18.67 -28.64
CA THR A 613 26.52 -19.12 -27.24
C THR A 613 25.51 -20.25 -27.14
N ALA A 614 25.65 -21.10 -26.12
CA ALA A 614 24.87 -22.31 -25.89
C ALA A 614 24.69 -22.60 -24.40
N GLY A 615 23.93 -23.64 -24.07
CA GLY A 615 23.55 -24.00 -22.70
C GLY A 615 22.20 -23.39 -22.30
N PHE A 616 21.62 -23.87 -21.19
CA PHE A 616 20.29 -23.43 -20.74
C PHE A 616 20.25 -21.98 -20.27
N SER A 617 21.36 -21.48 -19.74
CA SER A 617 21.53 -20.07 -19.35
C SER A 617 22.43 -19.30 -20.32
N CYS A 618 22.79 -19.87 -21.48
CA CYS A 618 23.79 -19.29 -22.39
C CYS A 618 25.21 -19.22 -21.77
N GLN A 619 25.56 -20.22 -20.94
CA GLN A 619 26.82 -20.27 -20.21
C GLN A 619 28.00 -20.82 -21.00
N ASP A 620 27.72 -21.53 -22.09
CA ASP A 620 28.70 -22.25 -22.89
C ASP A 620 28.90 -21.57 -24.24
N CYS A 621 30.03 -21.83 -24.88
CA CYS A 621 30.21 -21.42 -26.27
C CYS A 621 29.56 -22.45 -27.18
N ALA A 622 28.86 -21.97 -28.21
CA ALA A 622 28.27 -22.84 -29.22
C ALA A 622 29.38 -23.57 -30.01
N PRO A 623 29.07 -24.72 -30.64
CA PRO A 623 30.02 -25.38 -31.54
C PRO A 623 30.60 -24.41 -32.58
N GLY A 624 31.91 -24.43 -32.78
CA GLY A 624 32.63 -23.49 -33.65
C GLY A 624 33.04 -22.17 -32.96
N TYR A 625 32.81 -22.03 -31.65
CA TYR A 625 33.23 -20.89 -30.84
C TYR A 625 33.97 -21.37 -29.58
N HIS A 626 34.88 -20.53 -29.07
CA HIS A 626 35.57 -20.77 -27.81
C HIS A 626 35.59 -19.53 -26.93
N ARG A 627 35.92 -19.73 -25.65
CA ARG A 627 36.06 -18.69 -24.65
C ARG A 627 37.20 -17.73 -25.01
N GLY A 628 36.88 -16.46 -25.21
CA GLY A 628 37.85 -15.39 -25.45
C GLY A 628 38.48 -14.86 -24.16
N ARG A 629 39.33 -13.82 -24.29
CA ARG A 629 39.88 -13.10 -23.13
C ARG A 629 38.90 -12.04 -22.65
N LEU A 630 38.86 -11.82 -21.32
CA LEU A 630 38.09 -10.73 -20.75
C LEU A 630 38.64 -9.38 -21.24
N PRO A 631 37.80 -8.40 -21.59
CA PRO A 631 38.27 -7.05 -21.90
C PRO A 631 39.06 -6.48 -20.71
N PRO A 632 40.19 -5.78 -20.95
CA PRO A 632 40.94 -5.14 -19.88
C PRO A 632 40.03 -4.16 -19.11
N GLY A 633 40.07 -4.24 -17.78
CA GLY A 633 39.18 -3.52 -16.87
C GLY A 633 39.45 -2.02 -16.85
N GLY A 634 38.94 -1.29 -17.84
CA GLY A 634 38.99 0.17 -17.94
C GLY A 634 37.77 0.81 -18.60
N SER A 635 36.79 0.03 -19.06
CA SER A 635 35.52 0.57 -19.58
C SER A 635 34.57 0.88 -18.42
N ARG A 636 33.91 2.05 -18.45
CA ARG A 636 32.95 2.54 -17.43
C ARG A 636 31.67 1.68 -17.39
N GLY A 637 31.76 0.43 -16.94
CA GLY A 637 30.63 -0.48 -16.81
C GLY A 637 30.94 -1.67 -15.90
N PRO A 638 29.91 -2.35 -15.37
CA PRO A 638 30.08 -3.57 -14.58
C PRO A 638 30.79 -4.65 -15.41
N ARG A 639 31.74 -5.37 -14.80
CA ARG A 639 32.45 -6.47 -15.47
C ARG A 639 31.46 -7.56 -15.86
N PRO A 640 31.48 -8.05 -17.12
CA PRO A 640 30.61 -9.12 -17.55
C PRO A 640 30.79 -10.40 -16.71
N PRO A 641 29.72 -11.15 -16.43
CA PRO A 641 29.79 -12.40 -15.68
C PRO A 641 30.50 -13.51 -16.46
N LEU A 642 30.55 -13.40 -17.80
CA LEU A 642 31.28 -14.30 -18.70
C LEU A 642 32.23 -13.56 -19.64
N ALA A 643 33.30 -14.26 -20.02
CA ALA A 643 34.11 -13.89 -21.18
C ALA A 643 33.32 -14.12 -22.48
N PRO A 644 33.54 -13.30 -23.53
CA PRO A 644 32.83 -13.46 -24.79
C PRO A 644 33.24 -14.75 -25.50
N CYS A 645 32.29 -15.38 -26.20
CA CYS A 645 32.58 -16.49 -27.12
C CYS A 645 33.03 -15.92 -28.47
N VAL A 646 34.19 -16.36 -28.94
CA VAL A 646 34.79 -15.93 -30.21
C VAL A 646 34.89 -17.12 -31.17
N PRO A 647 34.74 -16.91 -32.49
CA PRO A 647 34.85 -18.01 -33.46
C PRO A 647 36.20 -18.72 -33.40
N CYS A 648 36.20 -20.03 -33.62
CA CYS A 648 37.42 -20.82 -33.77
C CYS A 648 38.26 -20.32 -34.95
N SER A 649 39.59 -20.24 -34.77
CA SER A 649 40.53 -19.83 -35.81
C SER A 649 41.37 -21.03 -36.29
N CYS A 650 40.73 -21.94 -37.02
CA CYS A 650 41.33 -23.21 -37.46
C CYS A 650 41.84 -23.19 -38.90
N ASN A 651 42.19 -22.01 -39.42
CA ASN A 651 42.66 -21.80 -40.79
C ASN A 651 41.78 -22.48 -41.86
N ASN A 652 40.47 -22.59 -41.65
CA ASN A 652 39.54 -23.28 -42.57
C ASN A 652 39.78 -24.81 -42.74
N HIS A 653 40.57 -25.42 -41.84
CA HIS A 653 40.84 -26.86 -41.82
C HIS A 653 40.04 -27.60 -40.75
N SER A 654 39.41 -26.89 -39.82
CA SER A 654 38.41 -27.44 -38.90
C SER A 654 37.30 -26.42 -38.66
N ASP A 655 36.10 -26.90 -38.38
CA ASP A 655 34.93 -26.13 -37.95
C ASP A 655 34.66 -26.27 -36.45
N ALA A 656 35.48 -27.05 -35.73
CA ALA A 656 35.36 -27.28 -34.30
C ALA A 656 36.67 -27.00 -33.57
N CYS A 657 36.57 -26.40 -32.38
CA CYS A 657 37.66 -26.24 -31.46
C CYS A 657 37.19 -26.49 -30.02
N ASP A 658 38.13 -26.77 -29.13
CA ASP A 658 37.87 -26.92 -27.71
C ASP A 658 37.28 -25.61 -27.15
N PRO A 659 36.12 -25.66 -26.46
CA PRO A 659 35.33 -24.48 -26.12
C PRO A 659 35.99 -23.57 -25.07
N GLU A 660 36.99 -24.05 -24.32
CA GLU A 660 37.68 -23.24 -23.30
C GLU A 660 39.07 -22.78 -23.76
N THR A 661 39.81 -23.63 -24.49
CA THR A 661 41.19 -23.34 -24.92
C THR A 661 41.30 -22.78 -26.33
N GLY A 662 40.30 -23.01 -27.19
CA GLY A 662 40.31 -22.61 -28.60
C GLY A 662 41.16 -23.50 -29.52
N LYS A 663 41.69 -24.62 -29.00
CA LYS A 663 42.48 -25.57 -29.79
C LYS A 663 41.59 -26.33 -30.77
N CYS A 664 41.95 -26.32 -32.04
CA CYS A 664 41.18 -26.97 -33.09
C CYS A 664 41.14 -28.49 -32.91
N LEU A 665 39.96 -29.06 -33.10
CA LEU A 665 39.72 -30.50 -33.02
C LEU A 665 39.64 -31.06 -34.45
N ASP A 666 40.06 -32.31 -34.63
CA ASP A 666 39.90 -33.06 -35.89
C ASP A 666 40.35 -32.29 -37.15
N CYS A 667 41.58 -31.78 -37.15
CA CYS A 667 42.16 -31.06 -38.29
C CYS A 667 42.04 -31.85 -39.62
N ARG A 668 41.31 -31.30 -40.60
CA ARG A 668 41.10 -31.89 -41.93
C ARG A 668 42.22 -31.50 -42.89
N HIS A 669 42.19 -32.05 -44.11
CA HIS A 669 43.14 -31.77 -45.18
C HIS A 669 44.60 -32.05 -44.80
N SER A 670 44.82 -33.10 -43.99
CA SER A 670 46.15 -33.54 -43.55
C SER A 670 46.94 -32.45 -42.82
N THR A 671 46.25 -31.58 -42.09
CA THR A 671 46.85 -30.55 -41.22
C THR A 671 46.91 -31.03 -39.77
N ALA A 672 47.71 -30.34 -38.96
CA ALA A 672 47.94 -30.60 -37.55
C ALA A 672 48.31 -29.31 -36.80
N GLY A 673 48.56 -29.41 -35.50
CA GLY A 673 48.84 -28.29 -34.60
C GLY A 673 47.60 -27.69 -33.96
N ASP A 674 47.79 -26.86 -32.93
CA ASP A 674 46.69 -26.30 -32.12
C ASP A 674 45.67 -25.47 -32.94
N HIS A 675 46.06 -25.00 -34.14
CA HIS A 675 45.22 -24.18 -35.03
C HIS A 675 45.12 -24.76 -36.45
N CYS A 676 45.45 -26.05 -36.64
CA CYS A 676 45.55 -26.68 -37.95
C CYS A 676 46.44 -25.90 -38.93
N ASN A 677 47.55 -25.36 -38.42
CA ASN A 677 48.41 -24.39 -39.10
C ASN A 677 49.72 -24.99 -39.62
N VAL A 678 49.92 -26.30 -39.45
CA VAL A 678 51.06 -27.05 -39.99
C VAL A 678 50.55 -28.33 -40.67
N CYS A 679 51.34 -28.92 -41.58
CA CYS A 679 50.98 -30.21 -42.15
C CYS A 679 51.23 -31.34 -41.14
N ALA A 680 50.36 -32.36 -41.18
CA ALA A 680 50.50 -33.55 -40.35
C ALA A 680 51.77 -34.34 -40.74
N PRO A 681 52.33 -35.16 -39.82
CA PRO A 681 53.47 -36.02 -40.15
C PRO A 681 53.23 -36.85 -41.42
N GLY A 682 54.20 -36.85 -42.33
CA GLY A 682 54.08 -37.49 -43.65
C GLY A 682 53.49 -36.60 -44.75
N TYR A 683 53.23 -35.31 -44.46
CA TYR A 683 52.81 -34.30 -45.43
C TYR A 683 53.67 -33.03 -45.32
N TYR A 684 53.81 -32.29 -46.42
CA TYR A 684 54.52 -31.01 -46.49
C TYR A 684 53.69 -29.98 -47.27
N GLY A 685 53.98 -28.70 -47.04
CA GLY A 685 53.34 -27.60 -47.74
C GLY A 685 53.15 -26.37 -46.86
N LYS A 686 52.51 -25.34 -47.41
CA LYS A 686 52.25 -24.07 -46.73
C LYS A 686 50.75 -23.93 -46.50
N VAL A 687 50.35 -23.84 -45.24
CA VAL A 687 48.95 -23.72 -44.85
C VAL A 687 48.46 -22.29 -45.12
N THR A 688 47.51 -22.15 -46.04
CA THR A 688 46.85 -20.90 -46.47
C THR A 688 45.32 -20.94 -46.30
N GLY A 689 44.76 -22.11 -45.97
CA GLY A 689 43.34 -22.38 -45.81
C GLY A 689 42.68 -23.09 -46.99
N SER A 690 43.48 -23.63 -47.92
CA SER A 690 43.02 -24.44 -49.05
C SER A 690 43.07 -25.94 -48.72
N PRO A 691 42.11 -26.76 -49.19
CA PRO A 691 42.16 -28.21 -49.06
C PRO A 691 43.42 -28.88 -49.65
N SER A 692 44.14 -28.19 -50.52
CA SER A 692 45.35 -28.69 -51.20
C SER A 692 46.66 -28.21 -50.57
N ASP A 693 46.62 -27.55 -49.41
CA ASP A 693 47.81 -26.94 -48.79
C ASP A 693 48.88 -27.95 -48.37
N CYS A 694 48.48 -29.18 -48.06
CA CYS A 694 49.37 -30.24 -47.60
C CYS A 694 49.41 -31.41 -48.57
N SER A 695 50.59 -31.67 -49.14
CA SER A 695 50.85 -32.75 -50.08
C SER A 695 51.60 -33.90 -49.40
N PRO A 696 51.33 -35.17 -49.77
CA PRO A 696 51.99 -36.32 -49.15
C PRO A 696 53.48 -36.37 -49.50
N CYS A 697 54.30 -36.78 -48.53
CA CYS A 697 55.73 -37.00 -48.74
C CYS A 697 55.94 -38.22 -49.65
N ALA A 698 56.67 -38.02 -50.75
CA ALA A 698 57.09 -39.09 -51.66
C ALA A 698 58.60 -39.33 -51.51
N CYS A 699 59.01 -40.14 -50.54
CA CYS A 699 60.42 -40.34 -50.18
C CYS A 699 60.94 -41.75 -50.54
N PRO A 700 61.14 -42.13 -51.81
CA PRO A 700 60.91 -41.43 -53.09
C PRO A 700 59.51 -41.72 -53.68
N ARG A 701 58.67 -42.48 -52.96
CA ARG A 701 57.29 -42.87 -53.32
C ARG A 701 56.39 -42.71 -52.10
N ASN A 702 55.09 -42.71 -52.33
CA ASN A 702 54.10 -42.60 -51.27
C ASN A 702 54.06 -43.87 -50.39
N HIS A 703 53.66 -43.71 -49.13
CA HIS A 703 53.44 -44.81 -48.19
C HIS A 703 52.52 -45.89 -48.82
N PRO A 704 52.82 -47.20 -48.69
CA PRO A 704 53.82 -47.81 -47.80
C PRO A 704 55.25 -47.92 -48.36
N ALA A 705 55.52 -47.47 -49.59
CA ALA A 705 56.83 -47.57 -50.23
C ALA A 705 57.74 -46.34 -49.98
N SER A 706 57.51 -45.63 -48.87
CA SER A 706 58.31 -44.48 -48.44
C SER A 706 59.40 -44.92 -47.47
N PHE A 707 60.62 -44.44 -47.66
CA PHE A 707 61.78 -44.67 -46.79
C PHE A 707 62.05 -43.50 -45.84
N SER A 708 61.09 -42.59 -45.67
CA SER A 708 61.07 -41.58 -44.59
C SER A 708 59.64 -41.40 -44.09
N PRO A 709 59.42 -41.31 -42.76
CA PRO A 709 58.10 -41.03 -42.19
C PRO A 709 57.71 -39.55 -42.27
N THR A 710 58.68 -38.64 -42.46
CA THR A 710 58.47 -37.18 -42.48
C THR A 710 59.24 -36.52 -43.63
N CYS A 711 58.79 -35.33 -43.99
CA CYS A 711 59.49 -34.44 -44.91
C CYS A 711 59.15 -32.98 -44.61
N VAL A 712 59.99 -32.06 -45.07
CA VAL A 712 59.84 -30.62 -44.87
C VAL A 712 59.91 -29.90 -46.21
N LEU A 713 59.17 -28.80 -46.35
CA LEU A 713 59.20 -27.94 -47.53
C LEU A 713 60.60 -27.32 -47.69
N GLU A 714 61.15 -27.37 -48.91
CA GLU A 714 62.45 -26.81 -49.27
C GLU A 714 62.28 -26.00 -50.58
N GLY A 715 62.27 -24.67 -50.47
CA GLY A 715 61.94 -23.78 -51.60
C GLY A 715 60.44 -23.43 -51.67
N ASP A 716 59.96 -23.04 -52.85
CA ASP A 716 58.56 -22.61 -53.05
C ASP A 716 57.57 -23.79 -53.24
N GLU A 717 58.00 -24.89 -53.87
CA GLU A 717 57.15 -26.07 -54.15
C GLU A 717 57.84 -27.42 -53.93
N ASP A 718 59.15 -27.46 -53.62
CA ASP A 718 59.90 -28.70 -53.46
C ASP A 718 60.00 -29.11 -51.98
N PHE A 719 60.44 -30.35 -51.71
CA PHE A 719 60.56 -30.90 -50.36
C PHE A 719 61.81 -31.75 -50.19
N ARG A 720 62.16 -31.98 -48.92
CA ARG A 720 63.21 -32.92 -48.52
C ARG A 720 62.75 -33.82 -47.40
N CYS A 721 63.13 -35.07 -47.49
CA CYS A 721 62.91 -36.07 -46.47
C CYS A 721 63.97 -35.89 -45.38
N ASP A 722 63.52 -35.65 -44.15
CA ASP A 722 64.38 -35.27 -43.02
C ASP A 722 64.71 -36.45 -42.09
N ALA A 723 64.04 -37.60 -42.28
CA ALA A 723 64.20 -38.80 -41.46
C ALA A 723 64.34 -40.08 -42.31
N CYS A 724 65.31 -40.12 -43.23
CA CYS A 724 65.59 -41.34 -44.00
C CYS A 724 65.87 -42.54 -43.10
N VAL A 725 65.20 -43.67 -43.37
CA VAL A 725 65.43 -44.96 -42.71
C VAL A 725 66.91 -45.36 -42.88
N LEU A 726 67.45 -46.04 -41.89
CA LEU A 726 68.83 -46.51 -41.90
C LEU A 726 69.14 -47.30 -43.19
N GLY A 727 70.22 -46.92 -43.88
CA GLY A 727 70.60 -47.49 -45.17
C GLY A 727 70.22 -46.66 -46.39
N TYR A 728 69.43 -45.60 -46.23
CA TYR A 728 68.95 -44.70 -47.28
C TYR A 728 69.47 -43.28 -47.08
N GLU A 729 69.78 -42.58 -48.17
CA GLU A 729 70.26 -41.19 -48.18
C GLU A 729 69.81 -40.44 -49.45
N GLY A 730 69.96 -39.11 -49.46
CA GLY A 730 69.52 -38.23 -50.54
C GLY A 730 68.33 -37.35 -50.13
N GLN A 731 67.98 -36.36 -50.96
CA GLN A 731 66.90 -35.41 -50.67
C GLN A 731 65.55 -36.12 -50.51
N TYR A 732 65.34 -37.22 -51.23
CA TYR A 732 64.12 -38.03 -51.21
C TYR A 732 64.36 -39.45 -50.69
N CYS A 733 65.46 -39.69 -49.94
CA CYS A 733 65.90 -41.03 -49.53
C CYS A 733 66.04 -42.01 -50.71
N GLU A 734 66.44 -41.47 -51.87
CA GLU A 734 66.35 -42.15 -53.15
C GLU A 734 67.62 -42.93 -53.53
N ARG A 735 68.64 -42.92 -52.66
CA ARG A 735 69.92 -43.60 -52.84
C ARG A 735 70.26 -44.41 -51.58
N CYS A 736 71.11 -45.43 -51.74
CA CYS A 736 71.62 -46.17 -50.59
C CYS A 736 72.81 -45.43 -49.95
N SER A 737 72.83 -45.41 -48.62
CA SER A 737 73.94 -44.85 -47.84
C SER A 737 75.19 -45.71 -47.95
N SER A 738 76.34 -45.19 -47.51
CA SER A 738 77.58 -45.99 -47.46
C SER A 738 77.34 -47.30 -46.68
N GLY A 739 77.88 -48.41 -47.18
CA GLY A 739 77.67 -49.74 -46.63
C GLY A 739 76.34 -50.41 -47.01
N TYR A 740 75.56 -49.84 -47.94
CA TYR A 740 74.33 -50.42 -48.48
C TYR A 740 74.28 -50.35 -50.01
N HIS A 741 73.54 -51.26 -50.66
CA HIS A 741 73.36 -51.29 -52.11
C HIS A 741 71.91 -51.61 -52.52
N GLY A 742 71.52 -51.16 -53.71
CA GLY A 742 70.19 -51.39 -54.27
C GLY A 742 69.68 -50.22 -55.11
N ASN A 743 68.37 -50.21 -55.42
CA ASN A 743 67.74 -49.11 -56.16
C ASN A 743 66.36 -48.73 -55.56
N PRO A 744 66.33 -47.80 -54.58
CA PRO A 744 65.10 -47.34 -53.93
C PRO A 744 64.07 -46.69 -54.88
N ARG A 745 64.48 -46.22 -56.07
CA ARG A 745 63.56 -45.60 -57.04
C ARG A 745 62.76 -46.63 -57.84
N ALA A 746 63.24 -47.88 -57.94
CA ALA A 746 62.56 -48.93 -58.67
C ALA A 746 61.31 -49.43 -57.91
N PRO A 747 60.24 -49.88 -58.60
CA PRO A 747 59.09 -50.49 -57.93
C PRO A 747 59.53 -51.71 -57.10
N GLY A 748 59.30 -51.67 -55.77
CA GLY A 748 59.72 -52.73 -54.84
C GLY A 748 61.22 -52.77 -54.50
N GLY A 749 62.01 -51.79 -54.96
CA GLY A 749 63.44 -51.73 -54.68
C GLY A 749 63.74 -51.23 -53.27
N THR A 750 64.70 -51.86 -52.59
CA THR A 750 65.15 -51.52 -51.23
C THR A 750 66.68 -51.45 -51.18
N CYS A 751 67.22 -50.83 -50.14
CA CYS A 751 68.64 -50.88 -49.81
C CYS A 751 68.93 -52.06 -48.90
N GLN A 752 69.90 -52.88 -49.28
CA GLN A 752 70.40 -54.01 -48.49
C GLN A 752 71.81 -53.71 -48.02
N ARG A 753 72.13 -54.09 -46.78
CA ARG A 753 73.47 -53.91 -46.23
C ARG A 753 74.48 -54.69 -47.08
N CYS A 754 75.62 -54.07 -47.38
CA CYS A 754 76.73 -54.74 -48.03
C CYS A 754 77.18 -55.93 -47.16
N ASP A 755 77.24 -57.11 -47.77
CA ASP A 755 77.72 -58.33 -47.10
C ASP A 755 79.13 -58.65 -47.59
N CYS A 756 80.04 -57.68 -47.43
CA CYS A 756 81.42 -57.81 -47.85
C CYS A 756 82.22 -58.66 -46.86
N SER A 757 82.87 -59.71 -47.36
CA SER A 757 83.75 -60.54 -46.54
C SER A 757 84.83 -59.67 -45.90
N PRO A 758 84.95 -59.61 -44.55
CA PRO A 758 85.95 -58.79 -43.89
C PRO A 758 87.39 -59.23 -44.17
N ARG A 759 87.55 -60.43 -44.77
CA ARG A 759 88.85 -61.03 -45.09
C ARG A 759 89.25 -60.78 -46.55
N GLY A 760 88.31 -60.97 -47.48
CA GLY A 760 88.59 -60.78 -48.91
C GLY A 760 88.32 -59.37 -49.44
N SER A 761 87.69 -58.49 -48.66
CA SER A 761 87.39 -57.10 -49.08
C SER A 761 88.38 -56.09 -48.48
N VAL A 762 88.65 -54.99 -49.19
CA VAL A 762 89.50 -53.89 -48.71
C VAL A 762 88.85 -53.16 -47.54
N HIS A 763 87.53 -52.96 -47.61
CA HIS A 763 86.67 -52.33 -46.60
C HIS A 763 85.26 -52.94 -46.65
N GLY A 764 84.41 -52.60 -45.67
CA GLY A 764 83.03 -53.10 -45.59
C GLY A 764 82.02 -52.43 -46.54
N ASP A 765 82.43 -51.37 -47.25
CA ASP A 765 81.59 -50.73 -48.28
C ASP A 765 81.60 -51.49 -49.61
N CYS A 766 80.50 -51.40 -50.35
CA CYS A 766 80.33 -51.97 -51.69
C CYS A 766 79.78 -50.94 -52.68
N ASP A 767 79.81 -51.25 -53.97
CA ASP A 767 79.16 -50.42 -55.00
C ASP A 767 77.67 -50.25 -54.70
N ARG A 768 77.21 -49.01 -54.70
CA ARG A 768 75.87 -48.62 -54.23
C ARG A 768 74.72 -49.19 -55.08
N ARG A 769 74.97 -49.64 -56.32
CA ARG A 769 73.94 -50.20 -57.21
C ARG A 769 74.07 -51.70 -57.37
N SER A 770 75.29 -52.20 -57.60
CA SER A 770 75.52 -53.61 -57.88
C SER A 770 75.75 -54.45 -56.63
N GLY A 771 76.15 -53.85 -55.52
CA GLY A 771 76.56 -54.58 -54.32
C GLY A 771 77.97 -55.15 -54.38
N GLN A 772 78.73 -54.83 -55.43
CA GLN A 772 80.08 -55.36 -55.61
C GLN A 772 81.03 -54.78 -54.57
N CYS A 773 81.56 -55.65 -53.72
CA CYS A 773 82.59 -55.30 -52.75
C CYS A 773 83.94 -55.07 -53.46
N VAL A 774 84.77 -54.19 -52.90
CA VAL A 774 86.12 -53.95 -53.41
C VAL A 774 87.03 -55.06 -52.90
N CYS A 775 87.33 -56.04 -53.76
CA CYS A 775 88.12 -57.20 -53.38
C CYS A 775 89.62 -56.87 -53.26
N ARG A 776 90.27 -57.51 -52.28
CA ARG A 776 91.73 -57.51 -52.17
C ARG A 776 92.33 -58.32 -53.33
N PRO A 777 93.58 -58.06 -53.73
CA PRO A 777 94.24 -58.82 -54.79
C PRO A 777 94.14 -60.34 -54.56
N GLY A 778 93.66 -61.08 -55.56
CA GLY A 778 93.46 -62.53 -55.49
C GLY A 778 92.09 -62.99 -54.99
N ALA A 779 91.24 -62.11 -54.45
CA ALA A 779 89.85 -62.39 -54.10
C ALA A 779 88.88 -61.87 -55.19
N THR A 780 87.79 -62.59 -55.43
CA THR A 780 86.78 -62.30 -56.46
C THR A 780 85.37 -62.64 -55.98
N GLY A 781 84.38 -62.39 -56.82
CA GLY A 781 82.96 -62.56 -56.50
C GLY A 781 82.34 -61.32 -55.86
N LEU A 782 81.01 -61.30 -55.75
CA LEU A 782 80.24 -60.13 -55.32
C LEU A 782 80.60 -59.67 -53.89
N ARG A 783 80.82 -60.65 -52.99
CA ARG A 783 81.14 -60.48 -51.57
C ARG A 783 82.64 -60.58 -51.27
N CYS A 784 83.47 -60.80 -52.30
CA CYS A 784 84.90 -61.11 -52.17
C CYS A 784 85.18 -62.33 -51.28
N GLU A 785 84.36 -63.39 -51.42
CA GLU A 785 84.49 -64.63 -50.66
C GLU A 785 85.20 -65.74 -51.45
N GLU A 786 85.31 -65.58 -52.77
CA GLU A 786 85.96 -66.53 -53.67
C GLU A 786 87.37 -66.06 -54.01
N CYS A 787 88.25 -66.98 -54.42
CA CYS A 787 89.58 -66.65 -54.90
C CYS A 787 89.64 -66.67 -56.44
N GLU A 788 90.40 -65.75 -57.03
CA GLU A 788 90.59 -65.69 -58.49
C GLU A 788 91.19 -67.00 -59.01
N PRO A 789 90.94 -67.37 -60.29
CA PRO A 789 91.56 -68.55 -60.90
C PRO A 789 93.08 -68.54 -60.69
N ARG A 790 93.63 -69.64 -60.12
CA ARG A 790 95.03 -69.81 -59.67
C ARG A 790 95.37 -69.29 -58.26
N HIS A 791 94.40 -68.84 -57.48
CA HIS A 791 94.57 -68.54 -56.06
C HIS A 791 93.87 -69.62 -55.20
N ILE A 792 94.46 -69.98 -54.06
CA ILE A 792 93.90 -70.96 -53.10
C ILE A 792 93.59 -70.27 -51.77
N LEU A 793 92.47 -70.63 -51.15
CA LEU A 793 92.07 -70.10 -49.84
C LEU A 793 92.95 -70.75 -48.76
N LEU A 794 93.85 -69.98 -48.15
CA LEU A 794 94.77 -70.47 -47.14
C LEU A 794 94.64 -69.60 -45.88
N GLU A 795 94.26 -70.22 -44.76
CA GLU A 795 94.02 -69.54 -43.47
C GLU A 795 93.16 -68.27 -43.58
N SER A 796 92.26 -68.27 -44.57
CA SER A 796 91.28 -67.24 -44.86
C SER A 796 91.72 -66.07 -45.76
N ASP A 797 92.92 -66.12 -46.35
CA ASP A 797 93.38 -65.20 -47.39
C ASP A 797 93.54 -65.93 -48.74
N CYS A 798 93.24 -65.24 -49.85
CA CYS A 798 93.44 -65.78 -51.19
C CYS A 798 94.89 -65.56 -51.62
N VAL A 799 95.67 -66.64 -51.68
CA VAL A 799 97.10 -66.60 -52.02
C VAL A 799 97.34 -67.28 -53.37
N CYS A 800 98.19 -66.67 -54.21
CA CYS A 800 98.50 -67.19 -55.54
C CYS A 800 99.17 -68.56 -55.44
N GLY A 801 98.46 -69.60 -55.90
CA GLY A 801 98.92 -70.98 -55.94
C GLY A 801 99.82 -71.19 -57.16
N TYR A 802 101.09 -70.81 -57.05
CA TYR A 802 102.10 -71.31 -57.98
C TYR A 802 102.36 -72.79 -57.68
N SER A 803 101.87 -73.69 -58.54
CA SER A 803 102.40 -75.05 -58.63
C SER A 803 103.62 -75.02 -59.56
N PRO A 804 104.86 -75.25 -59.07
CA PRO A 804 105.96 -75.60 -59.95
C PRO A 804 105.76 -77.03 -60.48
N PRO A 805 106.14 -77.34 -61.72
CA PRO A 805 105.95 -78.66 -62.31
C PRO A 805 106.79 -79.72 -61.61
N LEU A 806 106.20 -80.90 -61.43
CA LEU A 806 106.84 -82.16 -61.07
C LEU A 806 108.10 -82.39 -61.90
N ASN A 807 109.22 -82.69 -61.24
CA ASN A 807 110.30 -83.49 -61.81
C ASN A 807 111.12 -84.16 -60.68
N VAL A 808 111.04 -85.49 -60.70
CA VAL A 808 111.98 -86.55 -60.23
C VAL A 808 112.49 -86.48 -58.80
#